data_AF-A0A9D9G7L6-F1
#
_entry.id   AF-A0A9D9G7L6-F1
#
_cell.length_a   1.000
_cell.length_b   1.000
_cell.length_c   1.000
_cell.angle_alpha   90.00
_cell.angle_beta   90.00
_cell.angle_gamma   90.00
#
_symmetry.space_group_name_H-M   'P 1'
#
loop_
_entity.id
_entity.type
_entity.pdbx_description
1 polymer ?
#
loop_
_entity_poly.entity_id
_entity_poly.type
_entity_poly.pdbx_seq_one_letter_code
_entity_poly.pdbx_strand_id
1 'polypeptide(L)'
;MRRYHLLPLLFVCIASLAGDNVLPYWAIGGFVRPEGKNPMVEPIANNLFYCPMKKAQVKWECADTFNPAAVVKDGKVCVLYRAEDDPNAGIGKRTSRIGLVESADGLSVDYRSPSPVMYPDQSAISQEYEWPGGVEDPRVVEAEVDGKPLFVMIHTSWNRKTARLSVATSRDLKTWTHHGPCFRTAHDGKFANLACKSGSIVTEIKDGRLQAAKIMVDGESKYFMYWGESWVCGATSDDLITWTPIVDANKELLYLARTRKGYFDSTFAECGPPAVITKDGIVLIYNGKNASGSSGDPCYASGTYAAGQMLFSQDNPLQLLDRLDKPFFRPIADFEKSGQYAAGTVFTQGLVWHQGKWFLYYGCADSFVGVAVCDPTTSSHEGDPIISAQVPPGVINQQTTLGTGKMACFVNSSSGYVSESEKPQHMNTSYIYPGRKWCDSSTEQPWLILEFTAIYEVNRLVFRDVEGHETNCGNVPKYWVYGRTKTSEDWTLLAHEDGVGNQATKDISFPPAEVRYLKLVFSRGIRPSGEPDNAIRLYGCDVYGSFVSEIPRSDSNISIGKTILAAHNTPNATHSALNLLTGTPAAERPWKPTTPVQGTDPYRYVIVDLEQTYDIKRLLLWDAKSIDAAATNMNAYQIYISEETPNLSLITKSGDTNTCWTQVADKKNTGSINKKTVSLATPIRGRYVKLLFPRTSSGMNNAESPTLYAFHIYGTLAEDDDAIGQIPSANPSDKDDETIYTLSGIKVEKGKQKPGLYIKSGQKVLLR
;
A
#
# COMPACT_ATOMS: atom_id res chain seq x y z
N MET A 1 9.30 47.93 -22.26
CA MET A 1 8.01 47.24 -22.05
C MET A 1 8.00 45.93 -22.82
N ARG A 2 8.41 44.82 -22.20
CA ARG A 2 8.26 43.46 -22.74
C ARG A 2 7.27 42.75 -21.83
N ARG A 3 6.11 42.35 -22.38
CA ARG A 3 5.11 41.54 -21.68
C ARG A 3 5.52 40.07 -21.80
N TYR A 4 5.77 39.43 -20.67
CA TYR A 4 5.91 37.97 -20.60
C TYR A 4 4.50 37.35 -20.53
N HIS A 5 4.29 36.32 -21.34
CA HIS A 5 3.08 35.51 -21.32
C HIS A 5 3.06 34.64 -20.06
N LEU A 6 2.03 34.79 -19.23
CA LEU A 6 1.69 33.85 -18.15
C LEU A 6 0.98 32.65 -18.79
N LEU A 7 1.60 31.47 -18.73
CA LEU A 7 0.91 30.18 -18.87
C LEU A 7 0.08 29.94 -17.60
N PRO A 8 -1.18 29.49 -17.69
CA PRO A 8 -1.91 29.04 -16.51
C PRO A 8 -1.36 27.67 -16.10
N LEU A 9 -0.82 27.59 -14.88
CA LEU A 9 -0.55 26.31 -14.21
C LEU A 9 -1.88 25.59 -14.00
N LEU A 10 -2.03 24.41 -14.60
CA LEU A 10 -3.05 23.44 -14.19
C LEU A 10 -2.69 22.97 -12.77
N PHE A 11 -3.43 23.45 -11.77
CA PHE A 11 -3.47 22.82 -10.46
C PHE A 11 -4.19 21.47 -10.63
N VAL A 12 -3.42 20.39 -10.68
CA VAL A 12 -3.95 19.05 -10.41
C VAL A 12 -4.19 19.00 -8.90
N CYS A 13 -5.41 19.30 -8.47
CA CYS A 13 -5.86 18.96 -7.14
C CYS A 13 -5.86 17.43 -7.01
N ILE A 14 -4.81 16.89 -6.41
CA ILE A 14 -4.83 15.52 -5.89
C ILE A 14 -5.75 15.57 -4.67
N ALA A 15 -7.02 15.20 -4.87
CA ALA A 15 -7.92 14.92 -3.76
C ALA A 15 -7.30 13.78 -2.94
N SER A 16 -6.99 14.05 -1.67
CA SER A 16 -6.61 13.03 -0.71
C SER A 16 -7.78 12.08 -0.51
N LEU A 17 -7.70 10.88 -1.09
CA LEU A 17 -8.56 9.76 -0.73
C LEU A 17 -8.32 9.46 0.76
N ALA A 18 -9.38 9.51 1.58
CA ALA A 18 -9.36 9.01 2.95
C ALA A 18 -9.00 7.50 2.94
N GLY A 19 -8.16 7.06 3.88
CA GLY A 19 -6.98 6.24 3.57
C GLY A 19 -7.17 4.74 3.35
N ASP A 20 -6.56 4.26 2.26
CA ASP A 20 -6.46 2.84 1.91
C ASP A 20 -5.40 2.07 2.73
N ASN A 21 -4.65 2.72 3.64
CA ASN A 21 -3.55 2.12 4.44
C ASN A 21 -3.74 2.30 5.96
N VAL A 22 -4.84 1.80 6.52
CA VAL A 22 -5.12 1.89 7.96
C VAL A 22 -4.08 1.08 8.76
N LEU A 23 -3.47 1.70 9.77
CA LEU A 23 -2.48 1.03 10.61
C LEU A 23 -3.15 0.24 11.74
N PRO A 24 -2.60 -0.92 12.14
CA PRO A 24 -3.09 -1.65 13.30
C PRO A 24 -2.87 -0.82 14.58
N TYR A 25 -3.61 -1.15 15.64
CA TYR A 25 -3.64 -0.37 16.89
C TYR A 25 -2.27 -0.24 17.58
N TRP A 26 -1.36 -1.19 17.35
CA TRP A 26 -0.04 -1.24 17.96
C TRP A 26 1.02 -0.43 17.20
N ALA A 27 0.78 -0.13 15.92
CA ALA A 27 1.77 0.54 15.07
C ALA A 27 1.87 2.03 15.44
N ILE A 28 3.09 2.57 15.41
CA ILE A 28 3.34 3.99 15.64
C ILE A 28 3.18 4.70 14.29
N GLY A 29 2.16 5.53 14.08
CA GLY A 29 2.01 6.11 12.75
C GLY A 29 0.90 7.13 12.56
N GLY A 30 0.60 7.43 11.29
CA GLY A 30 0.06 8.74 10.90
C GLY A 30 1.17 9.78 10.74
N PHE A 31 2.34 9.36 10.23
CA PHE A 31 3.46 10.26 9.98
C PHE A 31 3.20 11.12 8.74
N VAL A 32 3.08 12.43 8.96
CA VAL A 32 2.85 13.41 7.91
C VAL A 32 4.14 14.18 7.66
N ARG A 33 4.51 14.32 6.39
CA ARG A 33 5.59 15.21 5.95
C ARG A 33 5.11 16.66 6.11
N PRO A 34 5.70 17.47 7.00
CA PRO A 34 5.24 18.85 7.19
C PRO A 34 5.52 19.68 5.94
N GLU A 35 4.53 20.47 5.52
CA GLU A 35 4.63 21.28 4.30
C GLU A 35 5.81 22.25 4.36
N GLY A 36 6.62 22.28 3.31
CA GLY A 36 7.77 23.19 3.18
C GLY A 36 8.94 22.94 4.13
N LYS A 37 8.97 21.82 4.86
CA LYS A 37 10.07 21.48 5.80
C LYS A 37 11.09 20.49 5.26
N ASN A 38 10.81 19.83 4.14
CA ASN A 38 11.69 18.83 3.54
C ASN A 38 12.26 19.29 2.18
N PRO A 39 13.50 18.88 1.85
CA PRO A 39 14.46 18.19 2.72
C PRO A 39 14.98 19.11 3.84
N MET A 40 15.22 18.55 5.03
CA MET A 40 15.70 19.29 6.20
C MET A 40 17.21 19.53 6.16
N VAL A 41 17.99 18.56 5.66
CA VAL A 41 19.45 18.67 5.52
C VAL A 41 19.84 18.33 4.09
N GLU A 42 20.57 19.26 3.47
CA GLU A 42 21.13 19.14 2.13
C GLU A 42 22.68 19.23 2.14
N PRO A 43 23.36 18.71 1.09
CA PRO A 43 24.81 18.83 0.95
C PRO A 43 25.29 20.29 0.87
N ILE A 44 26.47 20.56 1.42
CA ILE A 44 27.13 21.88 1.32
C ILE A 44 28.41 21.72 0.51
N ALA A 45 28.37 22.23 -0.74
CA ALA A 45 29.41 22.00 -1.75
C ALA A 45 30.83 22.43 -1.33
N ASN A 46 30.96 23.44 -0.46
CA ASN A 46 32.24 24.04 -0.10
C ASN A 46 32.54 24.01 1.42
N ASN A 47 31.85 23.17 2.20
CA ASN A 47 32.19 23.05 3.62
C ASN A 47 33.48 22.23 3.80
N LEU A 48 34.50 22.85 4.38
CA LEU A 48 35.84 22.29 4.51
C LEU A 48 36.09 21.76 5.92
N PHE A 49 36.74 20.59 5.98
CA PHE A 49 37.19 19.97 7.20
C PHE A 49 38.61 19.42 7.02
N TYR A 50 39.49 19.63 8.01
CA TYR A 50 40.82 19.04 8.00
C TYR A 50 40.73 17.56 8.40
N CYS A 51 40.81 16.67 7.41
CA CYS A 51 40.73 15.23 7.66
C CYS A 51 42.06 14.72 8.23
N PRO A 52 42.08 14.19 9.47
CA PRO A 52 43.33 13.72 10.08
C PRO A 52 43.94 12.53 9.33
N MET A 53 43.11 11.68 8.72
CA MET A 53 43.55 10.53 7.93
C MET A 53 44.22 10.92 6.61
N LYS A 54 43.68 11.90 5.89
CA LYS A 54 44.28 12.42 4.64
C LYS A 54 45.35 13.48 4.90
N LYS A 55 45.44 14.03 6.12
CA LYS A 55 46.27 15.19 6.50
C LYS A 55 46.07 16.37 5.54
N ALA A 56 44.81 16.61 5.15
CA ALA A 56 44.43 17.60 4.15
C ALA A 56 43.00 18.10 4.38
N GLN A 57 42.69 19.28 3.82
CA GLN A 57 41.32 19.78 3.75
C GLN A 57 40.48 18.92 2.80
N VAL A 58 39.27 18.56 3.21
CA VAL A 58 38.30 17.82 2.40
C VAL A 58 36.95 18.53 2.43
N LYS A 59 36.20 18.39 1.34
CA LYS A 59 34.81 18.86 1.24
C LYS A 59 33.86 17.79 1.79
N TRP A 60 33.78 17.69 3.11
CA TRP A 60 33.34 16.47 3.80
C TRP A 60 31.86 16.09 3.61
N GLU A 61 31.02 17.05 3.23
CA GLU A 61 29.56 16.88 3.06
C GLU A 61 29.08 17.45 1.71
N CYS A 62 29.95 17.45 0.70
CA CYS A 62 29.63 18.07 -0.59
C CYS A 62 28.84 17.18 -1.53
N ALA A 63 28.80 15.87 -1.28
CA ALA A 63 28.18 14.93 -2.19
C ALA A 63 26.74 14.60 -1.78
N ASP A 64 26.56 14.00 -0.60
CA ASP A 64 25.26 13.53 -0.10
C ASP A 64 25.20 13.68 1.43
N THR A 65 24.02 14.00 1.99
CA THR A 65 23.76 14.13 3.44
C THR A 65 22.47 13.43 3.83
N PHE A 66 22.55 12.24 4.42
CA PHE A 66 21.41 11.31 4.53
C PHE A 66 21.55 10.40 5.77
N ASN A 67 20.75 9.32 5.84
CA ASN A 67 20.76 8.28 6.88
C ASN A 67 21.07 8.80 8.29
N PRO A 68 20.13 9.53 8.92
CA PRO A 68 20.38 10.22 10.17
C PRO A 68 20.00 9.39 11.41
N ALA A 69 20.77 9.53 12.49
CA ALA A 69 20.25 9.33 13.84
C ALA A 69 19.53 10.58 14.33
N ALA A 70 18.69 10.43 15.36
CA ALA A 70 18.13 11.55 16.10
C ALA A 70 17.98 11.21 17.59
N VAL A 71 18.24 12.18 18.45
CA VAL A 71 18.09 12.08 19.93
C VAL A 71 17.74 13.45 20.50
N VAL A 72 17.10 13.51 21.67
CA VAL A 72 16.82 14.80 22.35
C VAL A 72 17.91 15.09 23.37
N LYS A 73 18.45 16.31 23.35
CA LYS A 73 19.40 16.82 24.35
C LYS A 73 19.07 18.28 24.67
N ASP A 74 19.01 18.61 25.96
CA ASP A 74 18.75 19.97 26.45
C ASP A 74 17.49 20.62 25.83
N GLY A 75 16.44 19.84 25.64
CA GLY A 75 15.17 20.30 25.07
C GLY A 75 15.20 20.57 23.56
N LYS A 76 16.26 20.19 22.85
CA LYS A 76 16.35 20.26 21.39
C LYS A 76 16.47 18.85 20.80
N VAL A 77 15.98 18.69 19.59
CA VAL A 77 16.29 17.53 18.76
C VAL A 77 17.67 17.72 18.15
N CYS A 78 18.54 16.72 18.35
CA CYS A 78 19.85 16.63 17.75
C CYS A 78 19.83 15.55 16.65
N VAL A 79 20.02 15.95 15.40
CA VAL A 79 20.05 15.05 14.24
C VAL A 79 21.50 14.83 13.83
N LEU A 80 21.96 13.57 13.85
CA LEU A 80 23.32 13.19 13.47
C LEU A 80 23.30 12.49 12.11
N TYR A 81 23.70 13.19 11.05
CA TYR A 81 23.51 12.76 9.67
C TYR A 81 24.79 12.21 9.06
N ARG A 82 24.67 11.15 8.23
CA ARG A 82 25.77 10.67 7.38
C ARG A 82 26.05 11.70 6.29
N ALA A 83 27.32 11.99 6.04
CA ALA A 83 27.77 12.89 5.00
C ALA A 83 28.93 12.28 4.21
N GLU A 84 28.93 12.47 2.90
CA GLU A 84 29.96 11.94 1.99
C GLU A 84 30.70 13.03 1.19
N ASP A 85 31.96 12.76 0.86
CA ASP A 85 32.94 13.78 0.45
C ASP A 85 33.30 13.86 -1.05
N ASP A 86 32.82 12.95 -1.90
CA ASP A 86 33.17 12.93 -3.34
C ASP A 86 31.96 12.56 -4.23
N PRO A 87 31.35 13.52 -4.95
CA PRO A 87 30.19 13.27 -5.78
C PRO A 87 30.49 12.37 -7.00
N ASN A 88 31.77 12.20 -7.38
CA ASN A 88 32.14 11.41 -8.56
C ASN A 88 32.44 9.94 -8.22
N ALA A 89 32.56 9.61 -6.93
CA ALA A 89 32.78 8.24 -6.49
C ALA A 89 31.45 7.47 -6.42
N GLY A 90 31.46 6.19 -6.81
CA GLY A 90 30.29 5.31 -6.69
C GLY A 90 29.95 4.96 -5.23
N ILE A 91 28.76 4.36 -5.04
CA ILE A 91 28.25 3.93 -3.72
C ILE A 91 29.29 3.10 -2.97
N GLY A 92 29.52 3.44 -1.70
CA GLY A 92 30.48 2.77 -0.81
C GLY A 92 31.96 3.04 -1.11
N LYS A 93 32.29 3.90 -2.10
CA LYS A 93 33.67 4.26 -2.46
C LYS A 93 34.10 5.65 -1.96
N ARG A 94 33.25 6.33 -1.21
CA ARG A 94 33.51 7.64 -0.59
C ARG A 94 34.06 7.47 0.83
N THR A 95 34.20 8.56 1.58
CA THR A 95 34.43 8.51 3.03
C THR A 95 33.26 9.15 3.78
N SER A 96 32.51 8.32 4.50
CA SER A 96 31.38 8.75 5.33
C SER A 96 31.84 9.32 6.67
N ARG A 97 31.22 10.44 7.07
CA ARG A 97 31.41 11.12 8.37
C ARG A 97 30.05 11.54 8.92
N ILE A 98 29.97 11.80 10.22
CA ILE A 98 28.71 12.17 10.87
C ILE A 98 28.71 13.67 11.20
N GLY A 99 27.76 14.39 10.62
CA GLY A 99 27.47 15.78 10.97
C GLY A 99 26.47 15.89 12.13
N LEU A 100 26.25 17.10 12.63
CA LEU A 100 25.30 17.39 13.71
C LEU A 100 24.47 18.62 13.37
N VAL A 101 23.15 18.48 13.50
CA VAL A 101 22.17 19.56 13.49
C VAL A 101 21.45 19.61 14.84
N GLU A 102 21.17 20.81 15.34
CA GLU A 102 20.27 21.04 16.47
C GLU A 102 19.01 21.78 16.00
N SER A 103 17.86 21.38 16.53
CA SER A 103 16.54 21.93 16.19
C SER A 103 15.65 21.99 17.43
N ALA A 104 15.11 23.16 17.75
CA ALA A 104 14.21 23.38 18.88
C ALA A 104 12.79 22.87 18.61
N ASP A 105 12.30 23.04 17.38
CA ASP A 105 10.98 22.59 16.93
C ASP A 105 10.98 21.18 16.31
N GLY A 106 12.16 20.61 16.05
CA GLY A 106 12.35 19.33 15.36
C GLY A 106 12.19 19.41 13.84
N LEU A 107 11.92 20.58 13.28
CA LEU A 107 11.59 20.79 11.85
C LEU A 107 12.57 21.72 11.16
N SER A 108 13.11 22.69 11.87
CA SER A 108 13.94 23.78 11.35
C SER A 108 15.37 23.62 11.87
N VAL A 109 16.36 23.85 11.01
CA VAL A 109 17.78 23.79 11.39
C VAL A 109 18.16 25.09 12.10
N ASP A 110 18.28 25.06 13.44
CA ASP A 110 18.73 26.22 14.21
C ASP A 110 20.25 26.34 14.23
N TYR A 111 20.93 25.20 14.22
CA TYR A 111 22.37 25.10 14.20
C TYR A 111 22.80 23.86 13.42
N ARG A 112 23.85 24.01 12.61
CA ARG A 112 24.57 22.91 11.94
C ARG A 112 26.04 23.05 12.27
N SER A 113 26.65 21.97 12.76
CA SER A 113 28.08 21.96 13.09
C SER A 113 28.92 22.24 11.83
N PRO A 114 29.90 23.17 11.88
CA PRO A 114 30.75 23.47 10.73
C PRO A 114 31.69 22.32 10.37
N SER A 115 31.93 21.38 11.28
CA SER A 115 32.76 20.18 11.08
C SER A 115 32.00 18.93 11.51
N PRO A 116 32.33 17.75 10.93
CA PRO A 116 31.75 16.49 11.38
C PRO A 116 32.09 16.27 12.86
N VAL A 117 31.17 15.66 13.61
CA VAL A 117 31.36 15.33 15.03
C VAL A 117 31.90 13.92 15.24
N MET A 118 31.73 13.04 14.25
CA MET A 118 32.34 11.71 14.26
C MET A 118 32.90 11.38 12.87
N TYR A 119 34.13 10.89 12.84
CA TYR A 119 34.88 10.63 11.62
C TYR A 119 36.08 9.72 11.94
N PRO A 120 36.64 9.01 10.94
CA PRO A 120 37.86 8.23 11.17
C PRO A 120 39.00 9.13 11.63
N ASP A 121 39.55 8.82 12.80
CA ASP A 121 40.67 9.50 13.43
C ASP A 121 41.97 8.66 13.35
N GLN A 122 43.04 9.11 14.02
CA GLN A 122 44.32 8.40 14.02
C GLN A 122 44.38 7.24 15.03
N SER A 123 43.28 6.89 15.70
CA SER A 123 43.25 5.75 16.62
C SER A 123 43.40 4.42 15.86
N ALA A 124 43.85 3.38 16.58
CA ALA A 124 43.95 2.03 16.03
C ALA A 124 42.60 1.50 15.52
N ILE A 125 41.50 1.84 16.23
CA ILE A 125 40.14 1.45 15.85
C ILE A 125 39.77 2.02 14.47
N SER A 126 39.96 3.33 14.29
CA SER A 126 39.65 4.00 13.03
C SER A 126 40.51 3.50 11.88
N GLN A 127 41.82 3.31 12.12
CA GLN A 127 42.75 2.82 11.11
C GLN A 127 42.42 1.40 10.63
N GLU A 128 41.97 0.52 11.53
CA GLU A 128 41.68 -0.87 11.23
C GLU A 128 40.29 -1.10 10.62
N TYR A 129 39.27 -0.45 11.19
CA TYR A 129 37.87 -0.78 10.90
C TYR A 129 37.12 0.27 10.10
N GLU A 130 37.52 1.55 10.15
CA GLU A 130 36.78 2.66 9.55
C GLU A 130 37.47 3.24 8.31
N TRP A 131 38.77 2.99 8.10
CA TRP A 131 39.48 3.57 6.97
C TRP A 131 39.54 2.63 5.76
N PRO A 132 39.29 3.10 4.52
CA PRO A 132 38.98 4.47 4.11
C PRO A 132 37.48 4.79 3.86
N GLY A 133 36.57 3.89 4.19
CA GLY A 133 35.14 4.04 3.89
C GLY A 133 34.36 4.92 4.88
N GLY A 134 34.77 4.94 6.14
CA GLY A 134 34.29 5.87 7.16
C GLY A 134 33.38 5.26 8.22
N VAL A 135 32.56 6.15 8.79
CA VAL A 135 31.55 5.89 9.82
C VAL A 135 30.20 6.12 9.16
N GLU A 136 29.36 5.10 9.07
CA GLU A 136 28.08 5.13 8.32
C GLU A 136 26.87 4.86 9.22
N ASP A 137 25.72 5.36 8.78
CA ASP A 137 24.38 4.97 9.21
C ASP A 137 24.16 4.90 10.74
N PRO A 138 24.36 6.03 11.47
CA PRO A 138 24.26 6.06 12.92
C PRO A 138 22.83 5.82 13.42
N ARG A 139 22.66 5.08 14.52
CA ARG A 139 21.51 5.13 15.43
C ARG A 139 22.01 5.57 16.80
N VAL A 140 21.33 6.51 17.45
CA VAL A 140 21.76 7.06 18.75
C VAL A 140 20.64 6.91 19.77
N VAL A 141 21.00 6.49 20.97
CA VAL A 141 20.12 6.46 22.16
C VAL A 141 20.76 7.21 23.32
N GLU A 142 19.94 7.83 24.17
CA GLU A 142 20.36 8.31 25.50
C GLU A 142 20.25 7.14 26.49
N ALA A 143 21.26 6.95 27.33
CA ALA A 143 21.22 6.04 28.47
C ALA A 143 21.67 6.78 29.73
N GLU A 144 21.18 6.35 30.89
CA GLU A 144 21.62 6.88 32.18
C GLU A 144 22.71 5.96 32.77
N VAL A 145 23.92 6.49 32.91
CA VAL A 145 25.07 5.76 33.49
C VAL A 145 25.70 6.63 34.56
N ASP A 146 25.78 6.10 35.79
CA ASP A 146 26.25 6.82 36.99
C ASP A 146 25.50 8.15 37.24
N GLY A 147 24.18 8.15 37.01
CA GLY A 147 23.32 9.33 37.18
C GLY A 147 23.57 10.45 36.17
N LYS A 148 24.26 10.17 35.05
CA LYS A 148 24.57 11.12 33.99
C LYS A 148 24.16 10.57 32.62
N PRO A 149 23.73 11.42 31.69
CA PRO A 149 23.45 10.98 30.34
C PRO A 149 24.74 10.48 29.66
N LEU A 150 24.59 9.36 28.97
CA LEU A 150 25.54 8.78 28.04
C LEU A 150 24.81 8.53 26.73
N PHE A 151 25.27 9.15 25.66
CA PHE A 151 24.77 8.88 24.32
C PHE A 151 25.56 7.74 23.72
N VAL A 152 24.84 6.72 23.25
CA VAL A 152 25.42 5.52 22.61
C VAL A 152 25.04 5.53 21.16
N MET A 153 26.04 5.52 20.28
CA MET A 153 25.88 5.42 18.84
C MET A 153 26.24 4.02 18.37
N ILE A 154 25.27 3.36 17.75
CA ILE A 154 25.48 2.18 16.94
C ILE A 154 25.64 2.64 15.49
N HIS A 155 26.73 2.26 14.84
CA HIS A 155 27.06 2.69 13.48
C HIS A 155 27.75 1.56 12.71
N THR A 156 27.98 1.77 11.42
CA THR A 156 28.78 0.86 10.60
C THR A 156 30.19 1.43 10.42
N SER A 157 31.21 0.68 10.83
CA SER A 157 32.60 0.96 10.45
C SER A 157 32.88 0.31 9.10
N TRP A 158 33.31 1.11 8.11
CA TRP A 158 33.55 0.63 6.76
C TRP A 158 35.00 0.82 6.32
N ASN A 159 35.76 -0.27 6.21
CA ASN A 159 37.15 -0.25 5.73
C ASN A 159 37.32 -0.66 4.26
N ARG A 160 36.23 -0.68 3.49
CA ARG A 160 36.16 -1.21 2.11
C ARG A 160 36.38 -2.72 1.95
N LYS A 161 36.41 -3.47 3.05
CA LYS A 161 36.49 -4.94 3.05
C LYS A 161 35.29 -5.56 3.74
N THR A 162 35.02 -5.12 4.97
CA THR A 162 33.93 -5.67 5.79
C THR A 162 33.24 -4.53 6.52
N ALA A 163 31.92 -4.40 6.30
CA ALA A 163 31.05 -3.53 7.07
C ALA A 163 30.80 -4.19 8.43
N ARG A 164 31.13 -3.50 9.52
CA ARG A 164 30.97 -4.05 10.88
C ARG A 164 30.12 -3.11 11.72
N LEU A 165 29.19 -3.70 12.48
CA LEU A 165 28.42 -2.99 13.48
C LEU A 165 29.32 -2.62 14.66
N SER A 166 29.45 -1.33 14.92
CA SER A 166 30.39 -0.76 15.90
C SER A 166 29.69 0.20 16.85
N VAL A 167 30.33 0.44 17.99
CA VAL A 167 29.83 1.37 19.02
C VAL A 167 30.74 2.57 19.19
N ALA A 168 30.14 3.74 19.41
CA ALA A 168 30.80 4.90 19.98
C ALA A 168 29.95 5.52 21.10
N THR A 169 30.58 6.20 22.04
CA THR A 169 29.87 6.85 23.16
C THR A 169 30.27 8.31 23.33
N SER A 170 29.33 9.16 23.73
CA SER A 170 29.55 10.58 23.98
C SER A 170 28.73 11.08 25.17
N ARG A 171 29.15 12.17 25.81
CA ARG A 171 28.35 12.90 26.82
C ARG A 171 27.79 14.22 26.30
N ASP A 172 28.26 14.69 25.14
CA ASP A 172 27.94 16.01 24.59
C ASP A 172 27.43 15.97 23.14
N LEU A 173 27.38 14.79 22.52
CA LEU A 173 27.08 14.52 21.10
C LEU A 173 28.12 15.06 20.10
N LYS A 174 29.21 15.64 20.59
CA LYS A 174 30.25 16.32 19.79
C LYS A 174 31.59 15.60 19.85
N THR A 175 31.94 15.11 21.03
CA THR A 175 33.17 14.36 21.30
C THR A 175 32.81 12.90 21.51
N TRP A 176 33.29 12.02 20.62
CA TRP A 176 32.96 10.60 20.62
C TRP A 176 34.17 9.73 20.93
N THR A 177 33.99 8.74 21.81
CA THR A 177 34.96 7.66 22.03
C THR A 177 34.60 6.48 21.14
N HIS A 178 35.52 6.07 20.27
CA HIS A 178 35.34 4.92 19.38
C HIS A 178 35.71 3.61 20.10
N HIS A 179 34.75 2.67 20.19
CA HIS A 179 34.98 1.36 20.82
C HIS A 179 35.25 0.23 19.79
N GLY A 180 34.86 0.46 18.54
CA GLY A 180 35.02 -0.50 17.43
C GLY A 180 33.90 -1.54 17.36
N PRO A 181 34.12 -2.68 16.68
CA PRO A 181 33.09 -3.68 16.44
C PRO A 181 32.50 -4.25 17.73
N CYS A 182 31.17 -4.19 17.84
CA CYS A 182 30.44 -4.51 19.07
C CYS A 182 30.41 -6.00 19.41
N PHE A 183 30.59 -6.88 18.42
CA PHE A 183 30.58 -8.34 18.58
C PHE A 183 31.98 -8.96 18.66
N ARG A 184 33.04 -8.14 18.77
CA ARG A 184 34.44 -8.58 18.62
C ARG A 184 34.85 -9.71 19.56
N THR A 185 34.36 -9.69 20.80
CA THR A 185 34.74 -10.65 21.85
C THR A 185 33.66 -11.69 22.13
N ALA A 186 32.45 -11.51 21.60
CA ALA A 186 31.32 -12.40 21.86
C ALA A 186 31.56 -13.80 21.30
N HIS A 187 31.14 -14.82 22.04
CA HIS A 187 31.26 -16.24 21.66
C HIS A 187 32.69 -16.60 21.23
N ASP A 188 33.68 -16.26 22.07
CA ASP A 188 35.11 -16.46 21.83
C ASP A 188 35.61 -15.85 20.50
N GLY A 189 35.00 -14.73 20.10
CA GLY A 189 35.34 -13.99 18.88
C GLY A 189 34.75 -14.56 17.60
N LYS A 190 33.80 -15.51 17.67
CA LYS A 190 33.14 -16.12 16.49
C LYS A 190 32.61 -15.07 15.50
N PHE A 191 32.09 -13.95 15.99
CA PHE A 191 31.45 -12.91 15.18
C PHE A 191 32.34 -11.68 14.93
N ALA A 192 33.63 -11.72 15.26
CA ALA A 192 34.52 -10.56 15.16
C ALA A 192 34.67 -10.00 13.72
N ASN A 193 34.54 -10.88 12.71
CA ASN A 193 34.63 -10.52 11.30
C ASN A 193 33.30 -10.68 10.55
N LEU A 194 32.18 -10.76 11.28
CA LEU A 194 30.86 -10.82 10.68
C LEU A 194 30.59 -9.51 9.92
N ALA A 195 30.20 -9.63 8.64
CA ALA A 195 29.63 -8.51 7.90
C ALA A 195 28.24 -8.21 8.46
N CYS A 196 28.11 -7.08 9.15
CA CYS A 196 26.88 -6.69 9.85
C CYS A 196 26.77 -5.17 9.97
N LYS A 197 25.54 -4.68 10.10
CA LYS A 197 25.19 -3.26 10.22
C LYS A 197 23.81 -3.09 10.86
N SER A 198 23.40 -1.84 11.07
CA SER A 198 22.02 -1.44 11.38
C SER A 198 21.48 -2.05 12.69
N GLY A 199 21.84 -1.44 13.83
CA GLY A 199 21.39 -1.88 15.16
C GLY A 199 20.45 -0.89 15.84
N SER A 200 19.28 -1.39 16.25
CA SER A 200 18.18 -0.70 16.92
C SER A 200 18.10 -1.12 18.38
N ILE A 201 18.76 -0.37 19.26
CA ILE A 201 18.65 -0.57 20.72
C ILE A 201 17.20 -0.36 21.16
N VAL A 202 16.72 -1.18 22.08
CA VAL A 202 15.38 -1.05 22.68
C VAL A 202 15.35 0.13 23.64
N THR A 203 14.31 0.94 23.52
CA THR A 203 14.11 2.18 24.26
C THR A 203 12.73 2.25 24.87
N GLU A 204 12.58 3.08 25.90
CA GLU A 204 11.29 3.47 26.46
C GLU A 204 11.18 5.00 26.56
N ILE A 205 9.96 5.52 26.64
CA ILE A 205 9.76 6.94 26.93
C ILE A 205 9.94 7.16 28.44
N LYS A 206 11.00 7.86 28.82
CA LYS A 206 11.29 8.27 30.19
C LYS A 206 11.61 9.76 30.22
N ASP A 207 11.00 10.50 31.14
CA ASP A 207 11.14 11.96 31.28
C ASP A 207 10.90 12.74 29.97
N GLY A 208 9.92 12.30 29.18
CA GLY A 208 9.55 12.91 27.91
C GLY A 208 10.60 12.77 26.80
N ARG A 209 11.49 11.77 26.89
CA ARG A 209 12.49 11.44 25.86
C ARG A 209 12.58 9.93 25.67
N LEU A 210 13.07 9.48 24.52
CA LEU A 210 13.43 8.07 24.33
C LEU A 210 14.79 7.79 24.96
N GLN A 211 14.81 6.83 25.89
CA GLN A 211 16.02 6.39 26.59
C GLN A 211 16.19 4.87 26.45
N ALA A 212 17.43 4.38 26.42
CA ALA A 212 17.75 2.96 26.35
C ALA A 212 17.17 2.22 27.57
N ALA A 213 16.44 1.14 27.31
CA ALA A 213 15.77 0.35 28.33
C ALA A 213 16.48 -0.98 28.55
N LYS A 214 16.50 -1.45 29.80
CA LYS A 214 16.78 -2.85 30.09
C LYS A 214 15.49 -3.65 30.05
N ILE A 215 15.55 -4.83 29.46
CA ILE A 215 14.44 -5.78 29.38
C ILE A 215 14.87 -7.14 29.91
N MET A 216 13.89 -7.98 30.24
CA MET A 216 14.15 -9.34 30.67
C MET A 216 14.46 -10.23 29.47
N VAL A 217 15.62 -10.89 29.49
CA VAL A 217 16.03 -11.89 28.50
C VAL A 217 16.58 -13.09 29.26
N ASP A 218 15.97 -14.26 29.08
CA ASP A 218 16.34 -15.50 29.78
C ASP A 218 16.47 -15.35 31.32
N GLY A 219 15.60 -14.52 31.91
CA GLY A 219 15.59 -14.27 33.37
C GLY A 219 16.60 -13.23 33.85
N GLU A 220 17.38 -12.62 32.96
CA GLU A 220 18.33 -11.54 33.29
C GLU A 220 17.88 -10.18 32.72
N SER A 221 18.10 -9.12 33.48
CA SER A 221 17.83 -7.74 33.05
C SER A 221 19.01 -7.20 32.24
N LYS A 222 18.87 -7.16 30.91
CA LYS A 222 19.93 -6.75 29.96
C LYS A 222 19.46 -5.59 29.08
N TYR A 223 20.40 -4.82 28.55
CA TYR A 223 20.11 -4.02 27.36
C TYR A 223 19.94 -4.97 26.17
N PHE A 224 19.03 -4.62 25.26
CA PHE A 224 18.72 -5.43 24.08
C PHE A 224 18.74 -4.57 22.83
N MET A 225 19.18 -5.14 21.71
CA MET A 225 19.03 -4.52 20.39
C MET A 225 18.56 -5.55 19.37
N TYR A 226 17.69 -5.08 18.47
CA TYR A 226 17.47 -5.72 17.18
C TYR A 226 18.53 -5.24 16.21
N TRP A 227 19.06 -6.11 15.34
CA TRP A 227 20.05 -5.69 14.36
C TRP A 227 20.04 -6.54 13.08
N GLY A 228 20.52 -5.96 11.98
CA GLY A 228 20.73 -6.66 10.70
C GLY A 228 20.14 -5.93 9.48
N GLU A 229 20.53 -6.42 8.29
CA GLU A 229 20.16 -5.87 6.97
C GLU A 229 19.22 -6.84 6.22
N SER A 230 19.71 -8.04 5.89
CA SER A 230 18.91 -9.05 5.18
C SER A 230 17.88 -9.75 6.07
N TRP A 231 18.03 -9.64 7.38
CA TRP A 231 17.20 -10.28 8.41
C TRP A 231 17.30 -9.47 9.69
N VAL A 232 16.39 -9.74 10.63
CA VAL A 232 16.44 -9.18 11.99
C VAL A 232 16.94 -10.25 12.94
N CYS A 233 18.02 -9.94 13.67
CA CYS A 233 18.58 -10.73 14.77
C CYS A 233 18.45 -9.97 16.10
N GLY A 234 18.72 -10.64 17.22
CA GLY A 234 18.83 -10.03 18.55
C GLY A 234 20.27 -10.02 19.09
N ALA A 235 20.57 -9.11 20.01
CA ALA A 235 21.78 -9.13 20.82
C ALA A 235 21.53 -8.48 22.20
N THR A 236 22.27 -8.94 23.21
CA THR A 236 22.21 -8.40 24.58
C THR A 236 23.51 -7.74 25.00
N SER A 237 23.43 -6.79 25.94
CA SER A 237 24.59 -6.14 26.54
C SER A 237 24.34 -5.76 28.01
N ASP A 238 25.41 -5.73 28.79
CA ASP A 238 25.41 -5.21 30.17
C ASP A 238 25.83 -3.74 30.24
N ASP A 239 26.63 -3.27 29.29
CA ASP A 239 27.37 -2.00 29.33
C ASP A 239 27.10 -1.08 28.12
N LEU A 240 26.26 -1.51 27.17
CA LEU A 240 25.94 -0.85 25.89
C LEU A 240 27.11 -0.77 24.88
N ILE A 241 28.29 -1.30 25.22
CA ILE A 241 29.51 -1.25 24.40
C ILE A 241 29.82 -2.62 23.82
N THR A 242 29.83 -3.64 24.68
CA THR A 242 30.09 -5.02 24.31
C THR A 242 28.77 -5.74 24.15
N TRP A 243 28.52 -6.28 22.96
CA TRP A 243 27.25 -6.93 22.63
C TRP A 243 27.45 -8.41 22.31
N THR A 244 26.52 -9.24 22.77
CA THR A 244 26.52 -10.68 22.54
C THR A 244 25.34 -11.04 21.64
N PRO A 245 25.56 -11.46 20.39
CA PRO A 245 24.49 -11.94 19.51
C PRO A 245 23.74 -13.12 20.12
N ILE A 246 22.41 -13.12 19.96
CA ILE A 246 21.58 -14.28 20.30
C ILE A 246 21.78 -15.36 19.23
N VAL A 247 22.01 -16.58 19.69
CA VAL A 247 22.30 -17.74 18.84
C VAL A 247 21.34 -18.89 19.13
N ASP A 248 21.15 -19.77 18.16
CA ASP A 248 20.39 -21.00 18.30
C ASP A 248 21.19 -22.10 19.03
N ALA A 249 20.59 -23.29 19.15
CA ALA A 249 21.22 -24.44 19.80
C ALA A 249 22.52 -24.91 19.10
N ASN A 250 22.72 -24.57 17.82
CA ASN A 250 23.93 -24.86 17.05
C ASN A 250 24.97 -23.73 17.13
N LYS A 251 24.72 -22.71 17.96
CA LYS A 251 25.51 -21.48 18.07
C LYS A 251 25.50 -20.62 16.80
N GLU A 252 24.53 -20.82 15.90
CA GLU A 252 24.34 -19.97 14.72
C GLU A 252 23.41 -18.79 15.03
N LEU A 253 23.46 -17.70 14.26
CA LEU A 253 22.63 -16.52 14.52
C LEU A 253 21.14 -16.88 14.50
N LEU A 254 20.42 -16.46 15.56
CA LEU A 254 18.98 -16.63 15.62
C LEU A 254 18.27 -15.54 14.81
N TYR A 255 17.59 -15.94 13.74
CA TYR A 255 16.82 -15.03 12.90
C TYR A 255 15.41 -14.83 13.46
N LEU A 256 15.13 -13.63 13.97
CA LEU A 256 13.84 -13.25 14.55
C LEU A 256 12.82 -12.86 13.47
N ALA A 257 13.29 -12.30 12.35
CA ALA A 257 12.48 -12.07 11.16
C ALA A 257 13.30 -12.22 9.88
N ARG A 258 12.67 -12.77 8.82
CA ARG A 258 13.25 -12.95 7.48
C ARG A 258 12.50 -12.11 6.44
N THR A 259 13.04 -12.01 5.23
CA THR A 259 12.35 -11.42 4.08
C THR A 259 11.16 -12.27 3.64
N ARG A 260 10.18 -11.63 2.97
CA ARG A 260 8.95 -12.29 2.52
C ARG A 260 8.74 -12.10 1.02
N LYS A 261 8.66 -13.20 0.27
CA LYS A 261 8.37 -13.15 -1.18
C LYS A 261 6.98 -12.53 -1.42
N GLY A 262 6.88 -11.59 -2.35
CA GLY A 262 5.62 -10.91 -2.71
C GLY A 262 5.26 -9.72 -1.82
N TYR A 263 6.13 -9.33 -0.89
CA TYR A 263 5.98 -8.14 -0.03
C TYR A 263 7.06 -7.10 -0.35
N PHE A 264 6.88 -5.87 0.15
CA PHE A 264 7.84 -4.76 -0.05
C PHE A 264 9.22 -5.01 0.59
N ASP A 265 9.31 -5.94 1.53
CA ASP A 265 10.49 -6.31 2.30
C ASP A 265 11.05 -7.69 1.89
N SER A 266 11.08 -7.89 0.57
CA SER A 266 11.40 -9.15 -0.10
C SER A 266 12.89 -9.35 -0.36
N THR A 267 13.69 -8.28 -0.42
CA THR A 267 15.16 -8.37 -0.53
C THR A 267 15.84 -8.18 0.82
N PHE A 268 15.42 -7.17 1.59
CA PHE A 268 15.97 -6.85 2.90
C PHE A 268 14.86 -6.52 3.90
N ALA A 269 15.16 -6.74 5.18
CA ALA A 269 14.34 -6.38 6.33
C ALA A 269 15.26 -5.71 7.36
N GLU A 270 15.76 -4.53 7.00
CA GLU A 270 16.88 -3.87 7.67
C GLU A 270 16.42 -3.02 8.85
N CYS A 271 17.02 -3.19 10.02
CA CYS A 271 16.59 -2.46 11.22
C CYS A 271 16.70 -0.93 11.03
N GLY A 272 15.69 -0.18 11.46
CA GLY A 272 15.62 1.27 11.30
C GLY A 272 16.08 2.04 12.53
N PRO A 273 15.26 2.96 13.09
CA PRO A 273 15.58 3.67 14.34
C PRO A 273 15.60 2.74 15.56
N PRO A 274 16.03 3.22 16.75
CA PRO A 274 15.87 2.50 18.01
C PRO A 274 14.44 1.95 18.19
N ALA A 275 14.32 0.72 18.69
CA ALA A 275 13.03 0.07 18.91
C ALA A 275 12.36 0.64 20.16
N VAL A 276 11.02 0.64 20.22
CA VAL A 276 10.26 1.34 21.26
C VAL A 276 9.40 0.35 22.04
N ILE A 277 9.54 0.32 23.37
CA ILE A 277 8.61 -0.36 24.26
C ILE A 277 7.30 0.43 24.30
N THR A 278 6.21 -0.26 23.99
CA THR A 278 4.84 0.25 24.06
C THR A 278 3.99 -0.64 24.96
N LYS A 279 2.77 -0.21 25.27
CA LYS A 279 1.80 -1.03 26.03
C LYS A 279 1.42 -2.35 25.32
N ASP A 280 1.60 -2.42 24.01
CA ASP A 280 1.18 -3.56 23.17
C ASP A 280 2.34 -4.51 22.84
N GLY A 281 3.57 -4.14 23.20
CA GLY A 281 4.81 -4.86 22.90
C GLY A 281 5.95 -3.94 22.47
N ILE A 282 7.02 -4.52 21.95
CA ILE A 282 8.19 -3.78 21.45
C ILE A 282 8.03 -3.56 19.95
N VAL A 283 7.92 -2.30 19.53
CA VAL A 283 7.79 -1.92 18.13
C VAL A 283 9.15 -1.64 17.52
N LEU A 284 9.48 -2.38 16.45
CA LEU A 284 10.65 -2.15 15.61
C LEU A 284 10.20 -1.55 14.27
N ILE A 285 10.55 -0.28 14.04
CA ILE A 285 10.48 0.32 12.69
C ILE A 285 11.70 -0.19 11.90
N TYR A 286 11.48 -0.68 10.68
CA TYR A 286 12.51 -1.24 9.81
C TYR A 286 12.33 -0.82 8.35
N ASN A 287 13.35 -1.00 7.54
CA ASN A 287 13.41 -0.64 6.13
C ASN A 287 13.38 -1.90 5.26
N GLY A 288 12.32 -2.05 4.46
CA GLY A 288 12.13 -3.14 3.51
C GLY A 288 12.61 -2.74 2.12
N LYS A 289 13.50 -3.53 1.52
CA LYS A 289 13.89 -3.37 0.11
C LYS A 289 13.08 -4.29 -0.78
N ASN A 290 12.39 -3.72 -1.77
CA ASN A 290 11.55 -4.49 -2.66
C ASN A 290 12.38 -5.26 -3.70
N ALA A 291 12.13 -6.55 -3.84
CA ALA A 291 12.78 -7.39 -4.85
C ALA A 291 12.28 -7.09 -6.26
N SER A 292 13.08 -7.47 -7.25
CA SER A 292 12.71 -7.38 -8.66
C SER A 292 11.77 -8.52 -9.06
N GLY A 293 10.93 -8.26 -10.07
CA GLY A 293 10.05 -9.26 -10.68
C GLY A 293 9.02 -9.84 -9.70
N SER A 294 8.66 -11.11 -9.90
CA SER A 294 7.61 -11.79 -9.13
C SER A 294 7.98 -12.09 -7.66
N SER A 295 9.19 -11.75 -7.24
CA SER A 295 9.62 -11.92 -5.85
C SER A 295 9.30 -10.69 -4.99
N GLY A 296 9.10 -9.52 -5.61
CA GLY A 296 8.70 -8.28 -4.93
C GLY A 296 7.19 -8.08 -4.91
N ASP A 297 6.76 -7.06 -4.18
CA ASP A 297 5.38 -6.57 -4.25
C ASP A 297 5.24 -5.68 -5.51
N PRO A 298 4.33 -6.02 -6.44
CA PRO A 298 4.15 -5.27 -7.70
C PRO A 298 3.60 -3.86 -7.50
N CYS A 299 3.15 -3.52 -6.29
CA CYS A 299 2.70 -2.17 -5.94
C CYS A 299 3.86 -1.18 -5.80
N TYR A 300 5.09 -1.66 -5.60
CA TYR A 300 6.26 -0.81 -5.36
C TYR A 300 7.34 -1.07 -6.42
N ALA A 301 8.09 -0.04 -6.77
CA ALA A 301 9.16 -0.21 -7.76
C ALA A 301 10.25 -1.15 -7.24
N SER A 302 10.91 -1.85 -8.17
CA SER A 302 12.00 -2.77 -7.83
C SER A 302 13.18 -2.01 -7.23
N GLY A 303 13.72 -2.53 -6.12
CA GLY A 303 14.81 -1.91 -5.39
C GLY A 303 14.39 -0.80 -4.44
N THR A 304 13.15 -0.31 -4.48
CA THR A 304 12.69 0.74 -3.56
C THR A 304 12.80 0.30 -2.11
N TYR A 305 13.32 1.18 -1.26
CA TYR A 305 13.25 1.03 0.19
C TYR A 305 12.03 1.79 0.73
N ALA A 306 11.19 1.07 1.45
CA ALA A 306 10.03 1.61 2.16
C ALA A 306 10.01 1.09 3.60
N ALA A 307 9.40 1.82 4.52
CA ALA A 307 9.45 1.51 5.95
C ALA A 307 8.26 0.65 6.40
N GLY A 308 8.57 -0.39 7.16
CA GLY A 308 7.62 -1.27 7.84
C GLY A 308 7.73 -1.19 9.36
N GLN A 309 6.86 -1.92 10.04
CA GLN A 309 6.93 -2.12 11.49
C GLN A 309 6.72 -3.59 11.84
N MET A 310 7.43 -4.04 12.86
CA MET A 310 7.28 -5.34 13.51
C MET A 310 6.90 -5.14 14.97
N LEU A 311 6.01 -5.98 15.49
CA LEU A 311 5.66 -6.05 16.90
C LEU A 311 6.29 -7.30 17.52
N PHE A 312 7.11 -7.12 18.54
CA PHE A 312 7.68 -8.20 19.35
C PHE A 312 7.04 -8.26 20.73
N SER A 313 7.02 -9.44 21.33
CA SER A 313 6.54 -9.60 22.72
C SER A 313 7.45 -8.89 23.71
N GLN A 314 6.86 -8.22 24.70
CA GLN A 314 7.61 -7.65 25.81
C GLN A 314 8.05 -8.72 26.83
N ASP A 315 7.28 -9.81 26.96
CA ASP A 315 7.61 -10.94 27.84
C ASP A 315 8.73 -11.81 27.25
N ASN A 316 8.78 -11.88 25.91
CA ASN A 316 9.83 -12.58 25.18
C ASN A 316 10.25 -11.75 23.95
N PRO A 317 11.31 -10.93 24.04
CA PRO A 317 11.73 -10.04 22.95
C PRO A 317 12.21 -10.77 21.69
N LEU A 318 12.39 -12.09 21.75
CA LEU A 318 12.74 -12.94 20.61
C LEU A 318 11.51 -13.39 19.79
N GLN A 319 10.30 -13.17 20.31
CA GLN A 319 9.06 -13.60 19.67
C GLN A 319 8.43 -12.47 18.84
N LEU A 320 8.44 -12.62 17.52
CA LEU A 320 7.67 -11.77 16.60
C LEU A 320 6.18 -12.11 16.72
N LEU A 321 5.35 -11.10 17.03
CA LEU A 321 3.91 -11.22 17.19
C LEU A 321 3.15 -10.81 15.93
N ASP A 322 3.55 -9.69 15.32
CA ASP A 322 2.87 -9.13 14.14
C ASP A 322 3.84 -8.31 13.28
N ARG A 323 3.48 -8.06 12.02
CA ARG A 323 4.28 -7.29 11.06
C ARG A 323 3.39 -6.71 9.97
N LEU A 324 3.61 -5.45 9.61
CA LEU A 324 2.83 -4.80 8.56
C LEU A 324 3.01 -5.48 7.20
N ASP A 325 1.91 -5.73 6.49
CA ASP A 325 1.92 -6.28 5.12
C ASP A 325 2.24 -5.23 4.05
N LYS A 326 1.98 -3.96 4.35
CA LYS A 326 2.28 -2.82 3.50
C LYS A 326 3.17 -1.83 4.25
N PRO A 327 4.09 -1.14 3.56
CA PRO A 327 4.88 -0.10 4.20
C PRO A 327 3.96 1.00 4.71
N PHE A 328 4.24 1.50 5.92
CA PHE A 328 3.50 2.66 6.46
C PHE A 328 4.07 3.98 5.94
N PHE A 329 5.29 3.97 5.42
CA PHE A 329 5.97 5.15 4.88
C PHE A 329 6.81 4.73 3.67
N ARG A 330 6.65 5.44 2.53
CA ARG A 330 7.31 5.09 1.26
C ARG A 330 7.70 6.35 0.49
N PRO A 331 8.57 6.28 -0.53
CA PRO A 331 8.86 7.44 -1.36
C PRO A 331 7.59 8.01 -2.01
N ILE A 332 7.33 9.30 -1.80
CA ILE A 332 6.21 10.07 -2.39
C ILE A 332 6.73 11.36 -3.02
N ALA A 333 7.58 12.10 -2.32
CA ALA A 333 8.15 13.34 -2.84
C ALA A 333 9.30 13.06 -3.82
N ASP A 334 9.56 13.97 -4.74
CA ASP A 334 10.51 13.72 -5.82
C ASP A 334 11.95 13.51 -5.32
N PHE A 335 12.35 14.23 -4.27
CA PHE A 335 13.65 14.06 -3.60
C PHE A 335 13.79 12.71 -2.85
N GLU A 336 12.70 11.96 -2.65
CA GLU A 336 12.70 10.62 -2.05
C GLU A 336 12.75 9.52 -3.12
N LYS A 337 12.26 9.81 -4.33
CA LYS A 337 12.12 8.84 -5.42
C LYS A 337 13.42 8.61 -6.19
N SER A 338 14.33 9.58 -6.20
CA SER A 338 15.61 9.45 -6.91
C SER A 338 16.66 10.43 -6.37
N GLY A 339 17.93 10.04 -6.49
CA GLY A 339 19.10 10.68 -5.90
C GLY A 339 20.34 9.83 -6.20
N GLN A 340 21.30 9.74 -5.27
CA GLN A 340 22.39 8.76 -5.35
C GLN A 340 21.83 7.33 -5.50
N TYR A 341 20.73 7.03 -4.80
CA TYR A 341 19.98 5.78 -4.94
C TYR A 341 18.82 5.92 -5.93
N ALA A 342 19.03 5.46 -7.15
CA ALA A 342 18.12 5.69 -8.28
C ALA A 342 16.71 5.09 -8.13
N ALA A 343 16.55 4.02 -7.35
CA ALA A 343 15.27 3.33 -7.16
C ALA A 343 14.38 3.96 -6.07
N GLY A 344 14.86 5.04 -5.43
CA GLY A 344 14.17 5.75 -4.36
C GLY A 344 14.26 5.05 -3.01
N THR A 345 14.43 5.85 -1.96
CA THR A 345 14.45 5.36 -0.58
C THR A 345 13.90 6.41 0.38
N VAL A 346 13.11 5.95 1.34
CA VAL A 346 12.85 6.64 2.61
C VAL A 346 13.45 5.78 3.74
N PHE A 347 14.74 5.94 3.97
CA PHE A 347 15.47 5.09 4.91
C PHE A 347 15.33 5.61 6.34
N THR A 348 14.36 5.06 7.07
CA THR A 348 14.04 5.47 8.45
C THR A 348 15.13 5.06 9.43
N GLN A 349 15.64 6.01 10.21
CA GLN A 349 16.82 5.75 11.05
C GLN A 349 16.90 6.59 12.33
N GLY A 350 16.24 7.75 12.40
CA GLY A 350 16.11 8.54 13.61
C GLY A 350 14.66 8.61 14.07
N LEU A 351 14.39 8.39 15.36
CA LEU A 351 13.06 8.56 15.95
C LEU A 351 13.22 9.25 17.30
N VAL A 352 12.46 10.32 17.54
CA VAL A 352 12.41 10.97 18.85
C VAL A 352 10.98 11.23 19.30
N TRP A 353 10.78 11.14 20.61
CA TRP A 353 9.63 11.72 21.28
C TRP A 353 10.00 13.14 21.72
N HIS A 354 9.36 14.14 21.14
CA HIS A 354 9.64 15.55 21.42
C HIS A 354 8.33 16.34 21.49
N GLN A 355 8.14 17.11 22.57
CA GLN A 355 6.94 17.94 22.76
C GLN A 355 5.60 17.18 22.56
N GLY A 356 5.54 15.92 23.00
CA GLY A 356 4.33 15.09 22.91
C GLY A 356 4.06 14.47 21.54
N LYS A 357 5.01 14.56 20.60
CA LYS A 357 4.87 14.04 19.23
C LYS A 357 6.05 13.15 18.87
N TRP A 358 5.82 12.29 17.88
CA TRP A 358 6.86 11.49 17.24
C TRP A 358 7.44 12.24 16.05
N PHE A 359 8.76 12.37 16.00
CA PHE A 359 9.50 12.88 14.84
C PHE A 359 10.36 11.76 14.27
N LEU A 360 10.10 11.41 13.02
CA LEU A 360 10.80 10.39 12.26
C LEU A 360 11.74 11.06 11.25
N TYR A 361 13.03 10.84 11.41
CA TYR A 361 14.08 11.32 10.51
C TYR A 361 14.58 10.18 9.62
N TYR A 362 14.71 10.48 8.33
CA TYR A 362 14.98 9.46 7.33
C TYR A 362 15.90 9.97 6.21
N GLY A 363 16.69 9.06 5.63
CA GLY A 363 17.45 9.32 4.41
C GLY A 363 16.53 9.32 3.19
N CYS A 364 16.74 10.25 2.26
CA CYS A 364 15.96 10.39 1.04
C CYS A 364 16.85 10.12 -0.17
N ALA A 365 16.58 9.04 -0.90
CA ALA A 365 17.32 8.63 -2.10
C ALA A 365 18.86 8.62 -1.94
N ASP A 366 19.39 8.32 -0.75
CA ASP A 366 20.80 8.42 -0.37
C ASP A 366 21.45 9.79 -0.64
N SER A 367 20.66 10.88 -0.54
CA SER A 367 21.11 12.24 -0.86
C SER A 367 20.72 13.31 0.18
N PHE A 368 19.55 13.18 0.80
CA PHE A 368 19.02 14.19 1.73
C PHE A 368 18.54 13.59 3.05
N VAL A 369 18.29 14.45 4.05
CA VAL A 369 17.53 14.10 5.27
C VAL A 369 16.14 14.71 5.19
N GLY A 370 15.12 13.88 5.41
CA GLY A 370 13.74 14.31 5.60
C GLY A 370 13.26 14.11 7.05
N VAL A 371 12.16 14.75 7.39
CA VAL A 371 11.42 14.61 8.64
C VAL A 371 9.93 14.42 8.39
N ALA A 372 9.32 13.51 9.14
CA ALA A 372 7.87 13.32 9.20
C ALA A 372 7.40 13.31 10.67
N VAL A 373 6.20 13.81 10.93
CA VAL A 373 5.67 14.00 12.28
C VAL A 373 4.38 13.20 12.46
N CYS A 374 4.28 12.47 13.55
CA CYS A 374 3.04 11.87 14.03
C CYS A 374 2.65 12.56 15.34
N ASP A 375 1.48 13.19 15.35
CA ASP A 375 0.83 13.67 16.55
C ASP A 375 -0.21 12.62 16.99
N PRO A 376 0.03 11.89 18.09
CA PRO A 376 -0.89 10.82 18.52
C PRO A 376 -2.32 11.30 18.81
N THR A 377 -2.54 12.62 18.94
CA THR A 377 -3.86 13.20 19.24
C THR A 377 -4.62 13.63 17.99
N THR A 378 -3.94 13.92 16.88
CA THR A 378 -4.57 14.49 15.67
C THR A 378 -4.25 13.79 14.36
N SER A 379 -3.15 13.03 14.27
CA SER A 379 -2.77 12.31 13.04
C SER A 379 -3.77 11.19 12.71
N SER A 380 -4.00 10.90 11.43
CA SER A 380 -5.06 9.99 10.95
C SER A 380 -4.85 8.49 11.24
N HIS A 381 -3.84 8.07 12.02
CA HIS A 381 -3.47 6.66 12.25
C HIS A 381 -3.45 5.80 10.97
N GLU A 382 -3.04 6.41 9.87
CA GLU A 382 -2.92 5.82 8.54
C GLU A 382 -1.47 5.92 8.07
N GLY A 383 -1.02 4.94 7.29
CA GLY A 383 0.23 5.00 6.57
C GLY A 383 0.10 5.76 5.25
N ASP A 384 1.21 5.94 4.55
CA ASP A 384 1.22 6.44 3.18
C ASP A 384 0.30 5.59 2.27
N PRO A 385 -0.43 6.18 1.31
CA PRO A 385 -1.42 5.45 0.52
C PRO A 385 -0.83 4.23 -0.20
N ILE A 386 -1.55 3.11 -0.17
CA ILE A 386 -1.19 1.91 -0.93
C ILE A 386 -1.30 2.25 -2.43
N ILE A 387 -0.25 1.98 -3.19
CA ILE A 387 -0.34 2.03 -4.65
C ILE A 387 -1.09 0.78 -5.08
N SER A 388 -2.27 0.90 -5.68
CA SER A 388 -2.85 -0.25 -6.39
C SER A 388 -1.86 -0.68 -7.46
N ALA A 389 -1.43 -1.95 -7.48
CA ALA A 389 -0.53 -2.50 -8.50
C ALA A 389 -0.89 -1.90 -9.87
N GLN A 390 0.07 -1.25 -10.54
CA GLN A 390 -0.21 -0.54 -11.78
C GLN A 390 -0.79 -1.54 -12.79
N VAL A 391 -2.10 -1.47 -12.95
CA VAL A 391 -2.83 -2.27 -13.92
C VAL A 391 -2.37 -1.79 -15.30
N PRO A 392 -1.90 -2.69 -16.19
CA PRO A 392 -1.54 -2.29 -17.54
C PRO A 392 -2.70 -1.53 -18.20
N PRO A 393 -2.42 -0.42 -18.92
CA PRO A 393 -3.46 0.32 -19.61
C PRO A 393 -4.32 -0.61 -20.49
N GLY A 394 -5.64 -0.48 -20.37
CA GLY A 394 -6.62 -1.24 -21.17
C GLY A 394 -7.13 -2.53 -20.52
N VAL A 395 -6.63 -2.95 -19.35
CA VAL A 395 -7.23 -4.07 -18.61
C VAL A 395 -8.55 -3.64 -17.96
N ILE A 396 -9.61 -4.39 -18.21
CA ILE A 396 -10.97 -4.06 -17.75
C ILE A 396 -11.42 -4.90 -16.55
N ASN A 397 -10.90 -6.11 -16.36
CA ASN A 397 -11.34 -7.02 -15.30
C ASN A 397 -10.66 -6.78 -13.93
N GLN A 398 -10.31 -5.53 -13.64
CA GLN A 398 -9.64 -5.17 -12.41
C GLN A 398 -10.54 -5.47 -11.19
N GLN A 399 -10.03 -6.29 -10.28
CA GLN A 399 -10.51 -6.28 -8.90
C GLN A 399 -9.83 -5.12 -8.18
N THR A 400 -10.59 -4.08 -7.91
CA THR A 400 -10.13 -2.93 -7.13
C THR A 400 -9.71 -3.38 -5.73
N THR A 401 -8.64 -2.80 -5.22
CA THR A 401 -8.14 -3.07 -3.87
C THR A 401 -9.22 -2.69 -2.84
N LEU A 402 -9.47 -3.58 -1.87
CA LEU A 402 -10.34 -3.35 -0.69
C LEU A 402 -11.85 -3.14 -0.95
N GLY A 403 -12.34 -3.40 -2.17
CA GLY A 403 -13.78 -3.49 -2.44
C GLY A 403 -14.52 -2.16 -2.65
N THR A 404 -13.78 -1.10 -2.99
CA THR A 404 -14.28 0.20 -3.48
C THR A 404 -14.07 0.30 -5.00
N GLY A 405 -14.60 1.30 -5.69
CA GLY A 405 -14.48 1.46 -7.15
C GLY A 405 -15.51 0.66 -7.96
N LYS A 406 -15.18 0.35 -9.21
CA LYS A 406 -16.09 -0.27 -10.19
C LYS A 406 -15.64 -1.68 -10.56
N MET A 407 -16.57 -2.61 -10.58
CA MET A 407 -16.32 -3.98 -11.02
C MET A 407 -16.88 -4.17 -12.43
N ALA A 408 -15.99 -4.34 -13.41
CA ALA A 408 -16.38 -4.58 -14.79
C ALA A 408 -16.83 -6.03 -15.02
N CYS A 409 -16.21 -7.00 -14.36
CA CYS A 409 -16.61 -8.40 -14.45
C CYS A 409 -16.30 -9.19 -13.18
N PHE A 410 -16.87 -10.39 -13.11
CA PHE A 410 -16.72 -11.34 -12.04
C PHE A 410 -16.76 -12.77 -12.58
N VAL A 411 -16.29 -13.72 -11.77
CA VAL A 411 -16.51 -15.14 -12.04
C VAL A 411 -17.98 -15.47 -11.85
N ASN A 412 -18.65 -15.84 -12.95
CA ASN A 412 -20.04 -16.28 -12.94
C ASN A 412 -20.16 -17.75 -12.53
N SER A 413 -19.35 -18.62 -13.14
CA SER A 413 -19.36 -20.07 -12.91
C SER A 413 -18.06 -20.72 -13.38
N SER A 414 -17.79 -21.93 -12.89
CA SER A 414 -16.61 -22.73 -13.27
C SER A 414 -16.90 -24.22 -13.14
N SER A 415 -16.01 -25.07 -13.65
CA SER A 415 -16.07 -26.53 -13.48
C SER A 415 -15.90 -26.98 -12.03
N GLY A 416 -14.95 -26.39 -11.30
CA GLY A 416 -14.68 -26.75 -9.91
C GLY A 416 -13.45 -26.06 -9.33
N TYR A 417 -13.07 -26.48 -8.13
CA TYR A 417 -11.84 -26.08 -7.46
C TYR A 417 -11.45 -27.09 -6.36
N VAL A 418 -10.17 -27.11 -5.97
CA VAL A 418 -9.65 -28.07 -4.98
C VAL A 418 -9.87 -27.62 -3.53
N SER A 419 -9.72 -26.33 -3.24
CA SER A 419 -9.84 -25.78 -1.88
C SER A 419 -10.32 -24.33 -1.88
N GLU A 420 -10.76 -23.83 -0.73
CA GLU A 420 -11.24 -22.44 -0.56
C GLU A 420 -10.18 -21.38 -0.89
N SER A 421 -8.89 -21.69 -0.70
CA SER A 421 -7.75 -20.85 -1.10
C SER A 421 -7.41 -20.94 -2.60
N GLU A 422 -8.01 -21.89 -3.32
CA GLU A 422 -7.68 -22.22 -4.71
C GLU A 422 -8.85 -22.00 -5.68
N LYS A 423 -9.71 -21.06 -5.32
CA LYS A 423 -10.98 -20.76 -5.99
C LYS A 423 -10.82 -20.02 -7.33
N PRO A 424 -11.78 -20.17 -8.26
CA PRO A 424 -11.74 -19.53 -9.58
C PRO A 424 -11.76 -18.00 -9.51
N GLN A 425 -12.25 -17.41 -8.42
CA GLN A 425 -12.26 -15.95 -8.21
C GLN A 425 -10.85 -15.34 -8.28
N HIS A 426 -9.81 -16.13 -8.02
CA HIS A 426 -8.41 -15.71 -8.19
C HIS A 426 -8.00 -15.52 -9.64
N MET A 427 -8.83 -15.91 -10.62
CA MET A 427 -8.65 -15.57 -12.03
C MET A 427 -9.05 -14.14 -12.37
N ASN A 428 -9.87 -13.49 -11.55
CA ASN A 428 -10.33 -12.13 -11.78
C ASN A 428 -9.39 -11.10 -11.12
N THR A 429 -8.07 -11.29 -11.25
CA THR A 429 -7.05 -10.39 -10.69
C THR A 429 -5.92 -10.13 -11.69
N SER A 430 -5.46 -8.89 -11.70
CA SER A 430 -4.36 -8.45 -12.59
C SER A 430 -2.96 -8.63 -12.01
N TYR A 431 -2.87 -9.30 -10.88
CA TYR A 431 -1.64 -9.52 -10.16
C TYR A 431 -1.71 -10.86 -9.41
N ILE A 432 -0.52 -11.36 -9.09
CA ILE A 432 -0.34 -12.62 -8.39
C ILE A 432 -0.42 -12.34 -6.89
N TYR A 433 -1.40 -12.94 -6.22
CA TYR A 433 -1.44 -12.98 -4.77
C TYR A 433 -0.66 -14.21 -4.27
N PRO A 434 0.35 -14.06 -3.40
CA PRO A 434 1.04 -15.19 -2.80
C PRO A 434 0.05 -16.16 -2.14
N GLY A 435 0.15 -17.44 -2.48
CA GLY A 435 -0.71 -18.49 -1.92
C GLY A 435 -2.15 -18.52 -2.47
N ARG A 436 -2.48 -17.71 -3.49
CA ARG A 436 -3.81 -17.71 -4.13
C ARG A 436 -3.69 -18.01 -5.62
N LYS A 437 -4.44 -19.01 -6.08
CA LYS A 437 -4.50 -19.48 -7.48
C LYS A 437 -5.87 -20.07 -7.76
N TRP A 438 -6.21 -20.36 -9.01
CA TRP A 438 -7.28 -21.30 -9.31
C TRP A 438 -6.68 -22.68 -9.58
N CYS A 439 -7.05 -23.65 -8.76
CA CYS A 439 -6.66 -25.05 -8.91
C CYS A 439 -7.90 -25.89 -9.13
N ASP A 440 -8.00 -26.58 -10.26
CA ASP A 440 -9.15 -27.41 -10.60
C ASP A 440 -8.74 -28.81 -11.08
N SER A 441 -9.19 -29.82 -10.33
CA SER A 441 -8.99 -31.25 -10.59
C SER A 441 -10.30 -32.00 -10.84
N SER A 442 -11.43 -31.29 -10.95
CA SER A 442 -12.78 -31.88 -11.04
C SER A 442 -13.09 -32.52 -12.40
N THR A 443 -12.46 -32.03 -13.47
CA THR A 443 -12.70 -32.49 -14.86
C THR A 443 -11.41 -32.47 -15.67
N GLU A 444 -11.33 -33.33 -16.69
CA GLU A 444 -10.20 -33.36 -17.65
C GLU A 444 -10.08 -32.07 -18.47
N GLN A 445 -11.19 -31.34 -18.61
CA GLN A 445 -11.25 -30.07 -19.34
C GLN A 445 -11.82 -28.95 -18.45
N PRO A 446 -11.02 -28.38 -17.52
CA PRO A 446 -11.46 -27.30 -16.66
C PRO A 446 -11.92 -26.08 -17.44
N TRP A 447 -12.95 -25.39 -16.94
CA TRP A 447 -13.52 -24.21 -17.59
C TRP A 447 -13.97 -23.16 -16.56
N LEU A 448 -13.97 -21.91 -17.02
CA LEU A 448 -14.36 -20.73 -16.26
C LEU A 448 -15.22 -19.82 -17.14
N ILE A 449 -16.28 -19.22 -16.59
CA ILE A 449 -17.05 -18.17 -17.24
C ILE A 449 -16.89 -16.89 -16.44
N LEU A 450 -16.36 -15.85 -17.09
CA LEU A 450 -16.41 -14.46 -16.63
C LEU A 450 -17.67 -13.81 -17.18
N GLU A 451 -18.41 -13.11 -16.33
CA GLU A 451 -19.55 -12.26 -16.73
C GLU A 451 -19.20 -10.80 -16.49
N PHE A 452 -19.43 -9.98 -17.51
CA PHE A 452 -19.29 -8.53 -17.48
C PHE A 452 -20.60 -7.86 -17.07
N THR A 453 -20.48 -6.74 -16.36
CA THR A 453 -21.62 -5.94 -15.86
C THR A 453 -22.28 -5.07 -16.93
N ALA A 454 -21.63 -4.96 -18.09
CA ALA A 454 -22.04 -4.24 -19.31
C ALA A 454 -21.53 -5.00 -20.55
N ILE A 455 -21.75 -4.46 -21.75
CA ILE A 455 -21.12 -4.95 -22.99
C ILE A 455 -19.75 -4.30 -23.15
N TYR A 456 -18.73 -5.12 -23.36
CA TYR A 456 -17.36 -4.68 -23.59
C TYR A 456 -16.85 -5.25 -24.91
N GLU A 457 -16.02 -4.49 -25.60
CA GLU A 457 -15.22 -4.98 -26.72
C GLU A 457 -13.90 -5.51 -26.17
N VAL A 458 -13.67 -6.81 -26.28
CA VAL A 458 -12.48 -7.51 -25.77
C VAL A 458 -11.66 -8.01 -26.96
N ASN A 459 -10.34 -7.85 -26.87
CA ASN A 459 -9.42 -8.24 -27.96
C ASN A 459 -8.15 -8.98 -27.48
N ARG A 460 -7.91 -9.04 -26.17
CA ARG A 460 -6.72 -9.69 -25.63
C ARG A 460 -6.92 -10.20 -24.21
N LEU A 461 -6.28 -11.32 -23.90
CA LEU A 461 -6.26 -11.96 -22.58
C LEU A 461 -4.83 -12.34 -22.22
N VAL A 462 -4.43 -12.10 -20.98
CA VAL A 462 -3.15 -12.60 -20.45
C VAL A 462 -3.42 -13.43 -19.21
N PHE A 463 -3.14 -14.73 -19.23
CA PHE A 463 -3.23 -15.54 -18.01
C PHE A 463 -1.86 -16.11 -17.61
N ARG A 464 -1.67 -16.21 -16.29
CA ARG A 464 -0.43 -16.64 -15.66
C ARG A 464 -0.56 -18.10 -15.24
N ASP A 465 0.40 -18.94 -15.63
CA ASP A 465 0.39 -20.38 -15.41
C ASP A 465 1.26 -20.79 -14.20
N VAL A 466 1.52 -22.08 -14.01
CA VAL A 466 2.16 -22.63 -12.81
C VAL A 466 3.69 -22.48 -12.76
N GLU A 467 4.34 -22.40 -13.92
CA GLU A 467 5.80 -22.30 -14.00
C GLU A 467 6.34 -21.06 -13.27
N GLY A 468 7.36 -21.26 -12.44
CA GLY A 468 7.91 -20.23 -11.55
C GLY A 468 7.17 -20.05 -10.22
N HIS A 469 6.05 -20.75 -10.03
CA HIS A 469 5.22 -20.67 -8.82
C HIS A 469 5.19 -21.96 -8.01
N GLU A 470 4.98 -23.12 -8.66
CA GLU A 470 5.01 -24.44 -8.02
C GLU A 470 5.92 -25.39 -8.78
N THR A 471 6.67 -26.22 -8.05
CA THR A 471 7.50 -27.27 -8.64
C THR A 471 6.66 -28.52 -8.93
N ASN A 472 7.14 -29.37 -9.85
CA ASN A 472 6.49 -30.64 -10.22
C ASN A 472 5.07 -30.53 -10.80
N CYS A 473 4.69 -29.37 -11.31
CA CYS A 473 3.40 -29.12 -11.96
C CYS A 473 3.61 -28.79 -13.44
N GLY A 474 2.63 -29.11 -14.28
CA GLY A 474 2.66 -28.83 -15.72
C GLY A 474 1.84 -27.60 -16.08
N ASN A 475 2.39 -26.73 -16.92
CA ASN A 475 1.61 -25.64 -17.51
C ASN A 475 0.47 -26.17 -18.39
N VAL A 476 -0.57 -25.37 -18.57
CA VAL A 476 -1.64 -25.65 -19.53
C VAL A 476 -1.06 -25.71 -20.95
N PRO A 477 -1.25 -26.83 -21.68
CA PRO A 477 -0.72 -27.00 -23.03
C PRO A 477 -1.72 -26.61 -24.12
N LYS A 478 -3.01 -26.51 -23.79
CA LYS A 478 -4.09 -26.20 -24.73
C LYS A 478 -5.19 -25.38 -24.07
N TYR A 479 -5.71 -24.39 -24.78
CA TYR A 479 -6.81 -23.57 -24.30
C TYR A 479 -7.78 -23.16 -25.42
N TRP A 480 -8.98 -22.74 -25.01
CA TRP A 480 -9.98 -22.11 -25.87
C TRP A 480 -10.63 -20.93 -25.16
N VAL A 481 -10.89 -19.87 -25.93
CA VAL A 481 -11.57 -18.66 -25.49
C VAL A 481 -12.83 -18.49 -26.31
N TYR A 482 -13.97 -18.37 -25.64
CA TYR A 482 -15.26 -18.13 -26.28
C TYR A 482 -15.92 -16.87 -25.74
N GLY A 483 -16.69 -16.18 -26.59
CA GLY A 483 -17.46 -14.99 -26.24
C GLY A 483 -18.93 -15.13 -26.63
N ARG A 484 -19.80 -14.40 -25.92
CA ARG A 484 -21.20 -14.12 -26.31
C ARG A 484 -21.74 -12.89 -25.58
N THR A 485 -22.81 -12.28 -26.11
CA THR A 485 -23.43 -11.10 -25.50
C THR A 485 -24.66 -11.43 -24.64
N LYS A 486 -25.32 -12.56 -24.91
CA LYS A 486 -26.50 -13.02 -24.17
C LYS A 486 -26.40 -14.50 -23.79
N THR A 487 -27.10 -14.89 -22.73
CA THR A 487 -27.15 -16.30 -22.30
C THR A 487 -27.90 -17.21 -23.27
N SER A 488 -28.81 -16.65 -24.07
CA SER A 488 -29.58 -17.34 -25.11
C SER A 488 -28.80 -17.55 -26.42
N GLU A 489 -27.61 -16.96 -26.55
CA GLU A 489 -26.76 -17.09 -27.74
C GLU A 489 -25.78 -18.26 -27.59
N ASP A 490 -25.45 -18.88 -28.72
CA ASP A 490 -24.37 -19.86 -28.83
C ASP A 490 -23.01 -19.20 -28.59
N TRP A 491 -22.05 -20.00 -28.12
CA TRP A 491 -20.69 -19.54 -27.87
C TRP A 491 -19.94 -19.33 -29.19
N THR A 492 -19.34 -18.15 -29.38
CA THR A 492 -18.44 -17.87 -30.50
C THR A 492 -17.00 -18.13 -30.09
N LEU A 493 -16.26 -18.93 -30.84
CA LEU A 493 -14.83 -19.14 -30.60
C LEU A 493 -14.06 -17.87 -30.97
N LEU A 494 -13.33 -17.30 -30.01
CA LEU A 494 -12.52 -16.10 -30.20
C LEU A 494 -11.04 -16.44 -30.42
N ALA A 495 -10.52 -17.41 -29.66
CA ALA A 495 -9.14 -17.87 -29.77
C ALA A 495 -8.99 -19.34 -29.37
N HIS A 496 -8.01 -20.02 -29.97
CA HIS A 496 -7.62 -21.38 -29.65
C HIS A 496 -6.14 -21.57 -29.96
N GLU A 497 -5.40 -22.21 -29.06
CA GLU A 497 -4.02 -22.62 -29.30
C GLU A 497 -3.72 -23.97 -28.61
N ASP A 498 -2.79 -24.71 -29.20
CA ASP A 498 -2.30 -26.02 -28.74
C ASP A 498 -0.75 -26.00 -28.74
N GLY A 499 -0.13 -26.85 -27.94
CA GLY A 499 1.34 -26.93 -27.83
C GLY A 499 1.98 -25.79 -27.02
N VAL A 500 1.22 -25.08 -26.18
CA VAL A 500 1.72 -23.93 -25.38
C VAL A 500 2.18 -24.30 -23.96
N GLY A 501 2.48 -25.57 -23.73
CA GLY A 501 2.87 -26.10 -22.41
C GLY A 501 4.25 -25.61 -21.93
N ASN A 502 5.05 -25.02 -22.81
CA ASN A 502 6.35 -24.43 -22.50
C ASN A 502 6.26 -22.94 -22.11
N GLN A 503 5.07 -22.36 -22.02
CA GLN A 503 4.88 -20.93 -21.71
C GLN A 503 4.38 -20.75 -20.27
N ALA A 504 5.12 -20.02 -19.44
CA ALA A 504 4.69 -19.64 -18.09
C ALA A 504 3.56 -18.60 -18.07
N THR A 505 3.33 -17.90 -19.18
CA THR A 505 2.26 -16.90 -19.34
C THR A 505 1.74 -16.99 -20.77
N LYS A 506 0.42 -16.98 -20.93
CA LYS A 506 -0.24 -17.01 -22.23
C LYS A 506 -0.78 -15.62 -22.53
N ASP A 507 -0.28 -15.02 -23.59
CA ASP A 507 -0.70 -13.71 -24.10
C ASP A 507 -1.49 -13.90 -25.39
N ILE A 508 -2.80 -13.86 -25.28
CA ILE A 508 -3.75 -14.26 -26.29
C ILE A 508 -4.33 -13.01 -26.91
N SER A 509 -4.10 -12.80 -28.20
CA SER A 509 -4.76 -11.73 -28.96
C SER A 509 -5.72 -12.32 -29.98
N PHE A 510 -6.87 -11.68 -30.17
CA PHE A 510 -7.90 -12.06 -31.14
C PHE A 510 -8.60 -10.81 -31.68
N PRO A 511 -9.31 -10.91 -32.83
CA PRO A 511 -10.09 -9.79 -33.35
C PRO A 511 -11.04 -9.22 -32.27
N PRO A 512 -11.17 -7.89 -32.14
CA PRO A 512 -12.07 -7.29 -31.18
C PRO A 512 -13.49 -7.87 -31.28
N ALA A 513 -14.05 -8.28 -30.14
CA ALA A 513 -15.35 -8.91 -30.06
C ALA A 513 -16.16 -8.32 -28.92
N GLU A 514 -17.42 -7.97 -29.19
CA GLU A 514 -18.37 -7.57 -28.16
C GLU A 514 -18.74 -8.80 -27.30
N VAL A 515 -18.50 -8.70 -26.00
CA VAL A 515 -18.75 -9.77 -25.04
C VAL A 515 -19.46 -9.22 -23.81
N ARG A 516 -20.37 -10.05 -23.30
CA ARG A 516 -20.87 -10.00 -21.92
C ARG A 516 -20.41 -11.21 -21.13
N TYR A 517 -20.22 -12.33 -21.80
CA TYR A 517 -19.74 -13.57 -21.19
C TYR A 517 -18.50 -14.03 -21.94
N LEU A 518 -17.44 -14.31 -21.20
CA LEU A 518 -16.21 -14.88 -21.71
C LEU A 518 -16.00 -16.25 -21.06
N LYS A 519 -15.93 -17.31 -21.86
CA LYS A 519 -15.67 -18.68 -21.39
C LYS A 519 -14.25 -19.08 -21.74
N LEU A 520 -13.49 -19.46 -20.74
CA LEU A 520 -12.16 -20.02 -20.87
C LEU A 520 -12.24 -21.53 -20.63
N VAL A 521 -11.58 -22.31 -21.47
CA VAL A 521 -11.52 -23.77 -21.37
C VAL A 521 -10.06 -24.19 -21.50
N PHE A 522 -9.62 -25.12 -20.67
CA PHE A 522 -8.22 -25.51 -20.56
C PHE A 522 -8.09 -27.04 -20.60
N SER A 523 -6.94 -27.55 -21.03
CA SER A 523 -6.53 -28.92 -20.73
C SER A 523 -5.52 -28.94 -19.58
N ARG A 524 -5.39 -30.09 -18.91
CA ARG A 524 -4.35 -30.28 -17.89
C ARG A 524 -2.96 -30.37 -18.51
N GLY A 525 -1.96 -29.95 -17.74
CA GLY A 525 -0.55 -30.00 -18.13
C GLY A 525 0.08 -31.38 -18.10
N ILE A 526 1.36 -31.43 -18.45
CA ILE A 526 2.23 -32.59 -18.27
C ILE A 526 3.30 -32.20 -17.26
N ARG A 527 3.49 -33.02 -16.22
CA ARG A 527 4.48 -32.75 -15.18
C ARG A 527 5.90 -32.92 -15.74
N PRO A 528 6.93 -32.36 -15.07
CA PRO A 528 8.33 -32.59 -15.43
C PRO A 528 8.73 -34.08 -15.50
N SER A 529 8.01 -34.96 -14.79
CA SER A 529 8.20 -36.41 -14.85
C SER A 529 7.70 -37.07 -16.14
N GLY A 530 6.99 -36.34 -17.02
CA GLY A 530 6.35 -36.87 -18.23
C GLY A 530 4.91 -37.37 -18.03
N GLU A 531 4.42 -37.38 -16.79
CA GLU A 531 3.07 -37.84 -16.46
C GLU A 531 2.01 -36.74 -16.63
N PRO A 532 0.76 -37.07 -17.00
CA PRO A 532 -0.35 -36.13 -16.98
C PRO A 532 -0.52 -35.48 -15.61
N ASP A 533 -0.65 -34.16 -15.58
CA ASP A 533 -1.02 -33.45 -14.37
C ASP A 533 -2.51 -33.70 -14.06
N ASN A 534 -2.84 -33.71 -12.77
CA ASN A 534 -4.18 -34.00 -12.28
C ASN A 534 -5.02 -32.72 -12.06
N ALA A 535 -4.44 -31.54 -12.27
CA ALA A 535 -5.12 -30.26 -12.12
C ALA A 535 -4.48 -29.17 -13.00
N ILE A 536 -5.24 -28.12 -13.30
CA ILE A 536 -4.67 -26.84 -13.73
C ILE A 536 -4.31 -25.99 -12.51
N ARG A 537 -3.36 -25.05 -12.65
CA ARG A 537 -2.96 -24.10 -11.60
C ARG A 537 -2.69 -22.73 -12.23
N LEU A 538 -3.66 -21.83 -12.16
CA LEU A 538 -3.62 -20.52 -12.83
C LEU A 538 -3.61 -19.36 -11.83
N TYR A 539 -2.79 -18.35 -12.07
CA TYR A 539 -2.45 -17.26 -11.14
C TYR A 539 -2.96 -15.89 -11.60
N GLY A 540 -4.23 -15.83 -12.00
CA GLY A 540 -4.88 -14.60 -12.46
C GLY A 540 -4.93 -14.47 -13.97
N CYS A 541 -5.80 -13.58 -14.43
CA CYS A 541 -6.01 -13.26 -15.84
C CYS A 541 -6.25 -11.76 -16.00
N ASP A 542 -5.60 -11.13 -16.96
CA ASP A 542 -5.89 -9.79 -17.45
C ASP A 542 -6.79 -9.91 -18.68
N VAL A 543 -7.91 -9.20 -18.68
CA VAL A 543 -8.78 -9.05 -19.85
C VAL A 543 -8.63 -7.63 -20.36
N TYR A 544 -8.19 -7.47 -21.60
CA TYR A 544 -8.03 -6.18 -22.25
C TYR A 544 -9.24 -5.86 -23.11
N GLY A 545 -9.73 -4.63 -23.00
CA GLY A 545 -10.88 -4.20 -23.77
C GLY A 545 -11.32 -2.77 -23.47
N SER A 546 -12.50 -2.43 -23.98
CA SER A 546 -13.12 -1.14 -23.76
C SER A 546 -14.63 -1.28 -23.57
N PHE A 547 -15.21 -0.35 -22.81
CA PHE A 547 -16.67 -0.30 -22.61
C PHE A 547 -17.37 0.06 -23.92
N VAL A 548 -18.45 -0.65 -24.26
CA VAL A 548 -19.26 -0.39 -25.45
C VAL A 548 -20.61 0.20 -25.06
N SER A 549 -21.39 -0.53 -24.27
CA SER A 549 -22.74 -0.10 -23.89
C SER A 549 -23.23 -0.76 -22.61
N GLU A 550 -24.13 -0.06 -21.91
CA GLU A 550 -24.91 -0.66 -20.82
C GLU A 550 -25.86 -1.73 -21.36
N ILE A 551 -26.16 -2.73 -20.54
CA ILE A 551 -27.13 -3.76 -20.90
C ILE A 551 -28.55 -3.20 -20.68
N PRO A 552 -29.48 -3.27 -21.66
CA PRO A 552 -30.87 -2.90 -21.44
C PRO A 552 -31.49 -3.75 -20.33
N ARG A 553 -31.96 -3.12 -19.25
CA ARG A 553 -32.51 -3.84 -18.08
C ARG A 553 -34.02 -3.68 -18.01
N SER A 554 -34.72 -4.75 -18.41
CA SER A 554 -36.19 -4.83 -18.40
C SER A 554 -36.80 -4.73 -17.00
N ASP A 555 -36.03 -4.93 -15.93
CA ASP A 555 -36.47 -4.90 -14.54
C ASP A 555 -36.22 -3.56 -13.82
N SER A 556 -35.62 -2.57 -14.51
CA SER A 556 -35.20 -1.27 -13.97
C SER A 556 -34.18 -1.35 -12.81
N ASN A 557 -33.39 -2.42 -12.67
CA ASN A 557 -32.34 -2.50 -11.65
C ASN A 557 -31.12 -1.67 -12.07
N ILE A 558 -30.95 -0.49 -11.48
CA ILE A 558 -29.91 0.48 -11.84
C ILE A 558 -28.59 0.29 -11.08
N SER A 559 -28.50 -0.66 -10.12
CA SER A 559 -27.31 -0.78 -9.27
C SER A 559 -26.18 -1.65 -9.83
N ILE A 560 -26.46 -2.56 -10.77
CA ILE A 560 -25.44 -3.52 -11.24
C ILE A 560 -24.33 -2.78 -11.99
N GLY A 561 -23.08 -3.10 -11.65
CA GLY A 561 -21.88 -2.50 -12.26
C GLY A 561 -21.61 -1.05 -11.83
N LYS A 562 -22.36 -0.51 -10.87
CA LYS A 562 -22.14 0.84 -10.35
C LYS A 562 -20.94 0.90 -9.40
N THR A 563 -20.56 2.12 -9.05
CA THR A 563 -19.34 2.39 -8.30
C THR A 563 -19.59 2.34 -6.79
N ILE A 564 -18.70 1.69 -6.04
CA ILE A 564 -18.65 1.73 -4.57
C ILE A 564 -17.68 2.84 -4.15
N LEU A 565 -18.17 3.94 -3.57
CA LEU A 565 -17.29 5.02 -3.12
C LEU A 565 -16.53 4.66 -1.84
N ALA A 566 -17.21 3.98 -0.91
CA ALA A 566 -16.63 3.54 0.34
C ALA A 566 -17.40 2.32 0.86
N ALA A 567 -16.68 1.41 1.50
CA ALA A 567 -17.27 0.28 2.23
C ALA A 567 -16.46 0.05 3.50
N HIS A 568 -17.14 -0.11 4.62
CA HIS A 568 -16.45 -0.29 5.89
C HIS A 568 -16.06 -1.76 6.11
N ASN A 569 -14.75 -1.97 6.30
CA ASN A 569 -14.15 -3.21 6.80
C ASN A 569 -14.33 -4.43 5.87
N THR A 570 -13.71 -4.38 4.70
CA THR A 570 -13.65 -5.48 3.70
C THR A 570 -12.53 -6.46 4.05
N PRO A 571 -12.82 -7.66 4.60
CA PRO A 571 -11.77 -8.54 5.12
C PRO A 571 -10.92 -9.20 4.03
N ASN A 572 -11.46 -9.34 2.81
CA ASN A 572 -10.73 -9.83 1.64
C ASN A 572 -11.54 -9.57 0.36
N ALA A 573 -10.88 -9.73 -0.79
CA ALA A 573 -11.44 -9.45 -2.09
C ALA A 573 -12.63 -10.36 -2.46
N THR A 574 -12.65 -11.61 -1.98
CA THR A 574 -13.76 -12.56 -2.20
C THR A 574 -15.02 -12.21 -1.40
N HIS A 575 -14.90 -11.44 -0.33
CA HIS A 575 -16.00 -10.98 0.52
C HIS A 575 -16.30 -9.47 0.35
N SER A 576 -15.98 -8.92 -0.82
CA SER A 576 -16.04 -7.48 -1.13
C SER A 576 -17.47 -6.93 -1.27
N ALA A 577 -17.64 -5.64 -0.97
CA ALA A 577 -18.90 -4.91 -1.19
C ALA A 577 -19.28 -4.79 -2.67
N LEU A 578 -18.31 -4.90 -3.59
CA LEU A 578 -18.57 -4.95 -5.03
C LEU A 578 -19.49 -6.10 -5.43
N ASN A 579 -19.46 -7.21 -4.68
CA ASN A 579 -20.32 -8.36 -4.93
C ASN A 579 -21.82 -8.01 -4.86
N LEU A 580 -22.18 -6.96 -4.10
CA LEU A 580 -23.55 -6.49 -3.97
C LEU A 580 -24.14 -5.98 -5.28
N LEU A 581 -23.28 -5.52 -6.19
CA LEU A 581 -23.63 -4.84 -7.43
C LEU A 581 -23.42 -5.75 -8.65
N THR A 582 -23.48 -7.07 -8.45
CA THR A 582 -23.34 -8.07 -9.52
C THR A 582 -24.67 -8.43 -10.19
N GLY A 583 -25.80 -8.10 -9.56
CA GLY A 583 -27.16 -8.32 -10.08
C GLY A 583 -27.77 -9.70 -9.85
N THR A 584 -26.95 -10.73 -9.69
CA THR A 584 -27.41 -12.09 -9.36
C THR A 584 -26.83 -12.49 -8.00
N PRO A 585 -27.67 -12.63 -6.95
CA PRO A 585 -27.23 -13.14 -5.65
C PRO A 585 -26.63 -14.54 -5.79
N ALA A 586 -25.47 -14.79 -5.21
CA ALA A 586 -24.77 -16.07 -5.31
C ALA A 586 -23.97 -16.37 -4.04
N ALA A 587 -24.05 -17.62 -3.55
CA ALA A 587 -23.43 -18.04 -2.28
C ALA A 587 -21.91 -17.82 -2.26
N GLU A 588 -21.27 -17.91 -3.43
CA GLU A 588 -19.84 -17.81 -3.65
C GLU A 588 -19.33 -16.36 -3.66
N ARG A 589 -20.25 -15.37 -3.70
CA ARG A 589 -19.92 -13.94 -3.80
C ARG A 589 -20.70 -13.12 -2.75
N PRO A 590 -20.51 -13.37 -1.45
CA PRO A 590 -21.11 -12.53 -0.44
C PRO A 590 -20.31 -11.25 -0.25
N TRP A 591 -20.93 -10.22 0.31
CA TRP A 591 -20.25 -9.21 1.11
C TRP A 591 -20.33 -9.65 2.58
N LYS A 592 -19.16 -9.83 3.21
CA LYS A 592 -19.05 -10.25 4.62
C LYS A 592 -18.11 -9.30 5.36
N PRO A 593 -18.57 -8.11 5.76
CA PRO A 593 -17.74 -7.21 6.52
C PRO A 593 -17.36 -7.77 7.90
N THR A 594 -16.32 -7.14 8.45
CA THR A 594 -16.02 -7.00 9.87
C THR A 594 -17.17 -7.30 10.88
N THR A 595 -17.03 -8.08 11.96
CA THR A 595 -18.02 -8.03 13.05
C THR A 595 -17.94 -6.65 13.71
N PRO A 596 -19.04 -5.86 13.78
CA PRO A 596 -19.00 -4.54 14.43
C PRO A 596 -18.63 -4.65 15.91
N VAL A 597 -17.86 -3.71 16.46
CA VAL A 597 -17.49 -3.71 17.88
C VAL A 597 -18.28 -2.64 18.60
N GLN A 598 -19.03 -3.04 19.62
CA GLN A 598 -19.89 -2.13 20.37
C GLN A 598 -19.06 -1.04 21.07
N GLY A 599 -19.49 0.22 20.95
CA GLY A 599 -18.88 1.37 21.62
C GLY A 599 -17.63 1.95 20.95
N THR A 600 -16.96 1.21 20.07
CA THR A 600 -15.74 1.66 19.37
C THR A 600 -15.93 1.78 17.86
N ASP A 601 -16.60 0.79 17.27
CA ASP A 601 -16.81 0.65 15.84
C ASP A 601 -18.18 0.00 15.57
N PRO A 602 -19.27 0.71 15.90
CA PRO A 602 -20.61 0.13 15.91
C PRO A 602 -21.25 0.02 14.51
N TYR A 603 -20.63 0.53 13.43
CA TYR A 603 -21.28 0.62 12.12
C TYR A 603 -20.57 -0.17 11.04
N ARG A 604 -21.34 -0.80 10.14
CA ARG A 604 -20.87 -1.26 8.83
C ARG A 604 -21.67 -0.54 7.77
N TYR A 605 -21.03 -0.08 6.70
CA TYR A 605 -21.72 0.64 5.65
C TYR A 605 -21.12 0.38 4.29
N VAL A 606 -21.92 0.67 3.26
CA VAL A 606 -21.50 0.74 1.86
C VAL A 606 -22.16 1.94 1.21
N ILE A 607 -21.40 2.66 0.38
CA ILE A 607 -21.84 3.84 -0.35
C ILE A 607 -21.71 3.56 -1.84
N VAL A 608 -22.85 3.60 -2.53
CA VAL A 608 -22.94 3.39 -3.98
C VAL A 608 -23.08 4.76 -4.65
N ASP A 609 -22.25 5.04 -5.65
CA ASP A 609 -22.49 6.08 -6.66
C ASP A 609 -23.14 5.42 -7.87
N LEU A 610 -24.38 5.81 -8.19
CA LEU A 610 -25.12 5.36 -9.36
C LEU A 610 -24.58 5.97 -10.67
N GLU A 611 -23.61 6.88 -10.58
CA GLU A 611 -22.90 7.56 -11.67
C GLU A 611 -23.75 8.58 -12.45
N GLN A 612 -25.07 8.48 -12.31
CA GLN A 612 -26.08 9.39 -12.83
C GLN A 612 -27.17 9.58 -11.78
N THR A 613 -28.02 10.57 -11.99
CA THR A 613 -29.18 10.82 -11.13
C THR A 613 -30.37 10.01 -11.61
N TYR A 614 -31.06 9.36 -10.67
CA TYR A 614 -32.21 8.50 -10.94
C TYR A 614 -33.38 8.85 -10.03
N ASP A 615 -34.59 8.64 -10.53
CA ASP A 615 -35.80 8.56 -9.72
C ASP A 615 -35.89 7.16 -9.10
N ILE A 616 -35.38 7.03 -7.88
CA ILE A 616 -35.28 5.75 -7.17
C ILE A 616 -36.66 5.43 -6.58
N LYS A 617 -37.22 4.27 -6.95
CA LYS A 617 -38.57 3.83 -6.53
C LYS A 617 -38.57 2.68 -5.53
N ARG A 618 -37.52 1.85 -5.56
CA ARG A 618 -37.49 0.63 -4.74
C ARG A 618 -36.05 0.17 -4.50
N LEU A 619 -35.79 -0.34 -3.31
CA LEU A 619 -34.53 -0.98 -2.94
C LEU A 619 -34.79 -2.40 -2.42
N LEU A 620 -33.85 -3.29 -2.64
CA LEU A 620 -33.99 -4.70 -2.32
C LEU A 620 -32.66 -5.27 -1.82
N LEU A 621 -32.69 -5.86 -0.62
CA LEU A 621 -31.56 -6.53 -0.01
C LEU A 621 -31.78 -8.04 -0.02
N TRP A 622 -30.80 -8.77 -0.52
CA TRP A 622 -30.77 -10.23 -0.49
C TRP A 622 -29.94 -10.70 0.70
N ASP A 623 -30.66 -11.18 1.72
CA ASP A 623 -30.11 -11.55 3.01
C ASP A 623 -29.74 -13.03 3.09
N ALA A 624 -28.97 -13.36 4.11
CA ALA A 624 -28.08 -14.49 4.07
C ALA A 624 -28.81 -15.83 3.99
N LYS A 625 -29.90 -15.99 4.75
CA LYS A 625 -30.63 -17.27 4.85
C LYS A 625 -31.37 -17.68 3.58
N SER A 626 -31.59 -16.75 2.64
CA SER A 626 -32.19 -17.09 1.34
C SER A 626 -31.23 -17.76 0.36
N ILE A 627 -29.93 -17.61 0.60
CA ILE A 627 -28.86 -18.07 -0.30
C ILE A 627 -27.98 -19.12 0.40
N ASP A 628 -27.69 -18.92 1.70
CA ASP A 628 -26.91 -19.81 2.55
C ASP A 628 -27.71 -20.17 3.80
N ALA A 629 -28.15 -21.42 3.87
CA ALA A 629 -28.99 -21.91 4.97
C ALA A 629 -28.31 -21.86 6.34
N ALA A 630 -26.98 -21.82 6.39
CA ALA A 630 -26.20 -21.73 7.63
C ALA A 630 -26.04 -20.30 8.15
N ALA A 631 -26.38 -19.29 7.34
CA ALA A 631 -26.18 -17.89 7.69
C ALA A 631 -27.39 -17.27 8.42
N THR A 632 -27.11 -16.26 9.25
CA THR A 632 -28.14 -15.50 9.98
C THR A 632 -28.59 -14.28 9.18
N ASN A 633 -29.90 -14.02 9.21
CA ASN A 633 -30.43 -12.81 8.59
C ASN A 633 -30.10 -11.57 9.44
N MET A 634 -29.89 -10.45 8.76
CA MET A 634 -29.74 -9.16 9.39
C MET A 634 -31.03 -8.72 10.11
N ASN A 635 -30.85 -8.19 11.31
CA ASN A 635 -31.93 -7.77 12.17
C ASN A 635 -32.25 -6.28 12.07
N ALA A 636 -31.26 -5.45 11.73
CA ALA A 636 -31.45 -4.01 11.54
C ALA A 636 -30.61 -3.46 10.38
N TYR A 637 -31.17 -2.49 9.65
CA TYR A 637 -30.50 -1.76 8.58
C TYR A 637 -31.14 -0.38 8.36
N GLN A 638 -30.34 0.54 7.84
CA GLN A 638 -30.77 1.87 7.42
C GLN A 638 -30.34 2.13 5.98
N ILE A 639 -31.16 2.88 5.23
CA ILE A 639 -30.87 3.27 3.85
C ILE A 639 -31.04 4.78 3.71
N TYR A 640 -30.08 5.41 3.06
CA TYR A 640 -30.06 6.83 2.77
C TYR A 640 -29.82 7.07 1.29
N ILE A 641 -30.41 8.14 0.75
CA ILE A 641 -30.28 8.59 -0.63
C ILE A 641 -29.83 10.05 -0.63
N SER A 642 -28.97 10.44 -1.57
CA SER A 642 -28.54 11.82 -1.78
C SER A 642 -28.36 12.11 -3.27
N GLU A 643 -28.72 13.31 -3.71
CA GLU A 643 -28.29 13.85 -5.02
C GLU A 643 -26.90 14.50 -4.92
N GLU A 644 -26.59 15.09 -3.76
CA GLU A 644 -25.31 15.74 -3.50
C GLU A 644 -24.23 14.72 -3.14
N THR A 645 -23.00 14.96 -3.62
CA THR A 645 -21.84 14.12 -3.33
C THR A 645 -21.53 14.12 -1.83
N PRO A 646 -21.53 12.96 -1.15
CA PRO A 646 -21.18 12.90 0.26
C PRO A 646 -19.69 13.17 0.47
N ASN A 647 -19.35 13.91 1.52
CA ASN A 647 -17.97 14.07 1.96
C ASN A 647 -17.52 12.82 2.72
N LEU A 648 -16.67 12.01 2.10
CA LEU A 648 -16.22 10.73 2.65
C LEU A 648 -15.40 10.88 3.95
N SER A 649 -14.74 12.01 4.20
CA SER A 649 -13.98 12.23 5.44
C SER A 649 -14.85 12.44 6.67
N LEU A 650 -16.14 12.77 6.48
CA LEU A 650 -17.14 12.90 7.55
C LEU A 650 -17.80 11.57 7.93
N ILE A 651 -17.41 10.48 7.26
CA ILE A 651 -17.93 9.12 7.47
C ILE A 651 -16.84 8.31 8.17
N THR A 652 -17.10 7.91 9.40
CA THR A 652 -16.13 7.26 10.28
C THR A 652 -16.68 5.93 10.78
N LYS A 653 -15.80 5.09 11.37
CA LYS A 653 -16.20 3.87 12.08
C LYS A 653 -17.22 4.09 13.21
N SER A 654 -17.29 5.32 13.72
CA SER A 654 -18.14 5.72 14.84
C SER A 654 -19.35 6.56 14.44
N GLY A 655 -19.57 6.84 13.15
CA GLY A 655 -20.76 7.56 12.66
C GLY A 655 -20.52 8.35 11.39
N ASP A 656 -21.58 8.95 10.87
CA ASP A 656 -21.59 9.79 9.66
C ASP A 656 -22.25 11.13 9.99
N THR A 657 -21.53 12.23 9.74
CA THR A 657 -21.99 13.60 10.03
C THR A 657 -22.36 14.41 8.78
N ASN A 658 -22.41 13.78 7.60
CA ASN A 658 -22.90 14.42 6.38
C ASN A 658 -24.37 14.84 6.51
N THR A 659 -24.66 16.05 6.05
CA THR A 659 -26.03 16.61 6.04
C THR A 659 -26.80 16.33 4.75
N CYS A 660 -26.14 15.82 3.70
CA CYS A 660 -26.75 15.58 2.38
C CYS A 660 -27.69 14.37 2.34
N TRP A 661 -27.65 13.50 3.36
CA TRP A 661 -28.39 12.25 3.36
C TRP A 661 -29.88 12.42 3.68
N THR A 662 -30.73 11.96 2.78
CA THR A 662 -32.15 11.71 3.06
C THR A 662 -32.33 10.27 3.52
N GLN A 663 -32.76 10.04 4.77
CA GLN A 663 -33.05 8.69 5.27
C GLN A 663 -34.37 8.18 4.70
N VAL A 664 -34.32 7.06 3.98
CA VAL A 664 -35.50 6.46 3.32
C VAL A 664 -35.92 5.14 3.95
N ALA A 665 -35.06 4.54 4.78
CA ALA A 665 -35.40 3.40 5.62
C ALA A 665 -34.66 3.41 6.96
N ASP A 666 -35.39 3.10 8.03
CA ASP A 666 -34.86 2.68 9.33
C ASP A 666 -35.65 1.43 9.75
N LYS A 667 -35.06 0.25 9.60
CA LYS A 667 -35.74 -1.02 9.83
C LYS A 667 -35.03 -1.80 10.93
N LYS A 668 -35.84 -2.36 11.83
CA LYS A 668 -35.43 -3.14 13.02
C LYS A 668 -36.28 -4.40 13.11
N ASN A 669 -35.81 -5.40 13.86
CA ASN A 669 -36.50 -6.69 14.05
C ASN A 669 -36.79 -7.44 12.74
N THR A 670 -35.88 -7.35 11.77
CA THR A 670 -36.06 -7.94 10.43
C THR A 670 -35.41 -9.32 10.27
N GLY A 671 -34.94 -9.94 11.36
CA GLY A 671 -34.22 -11.23 11.31
C GLY A 671 -35.07 -12.41 10.77
N SER A 672 -36.39 -12.31 10.78
CA SER A 672 -37.28 -13.33 10.18
C SER A 672 -37.49 -13.17 8.67
N ILE A 673 -36.99 -12.08 8.06
CA ILE A 673 -37.26 -11.72 6.67
C ILE A 673 -36.02 -12.04 5.81
N ASN A 674 -36.12 -13.04 4.94
CA ASN A 674 -34.99 -13.48 4.09
C ASN A 674 -34.68 -12.53 2.92
N LYS A 675 -35.68 -11.75 2.46
CA LYS A 675 -35.55 -10.81 1.34
C LYS A 675 -36.26 -9.52 1.71
N LYS A 676 -35.48 -8.43 1.85
CA LYS A 676 -35.96 -7.18 2.45
C LYS A 676 -36.19 -6.14 1.36
N THR A 677 -37.44 -5.74 1.19
CA THR A 677 -37.85 -4.75 0.18
C THR A 677 -38.20 -3.42 0.85
N VAL A 678 -37.66 -2.33 0.31
CA VAL A 678 -38.06 -0.96 0.65
C VAL A 678 -38.69 -0.35 -0.60
N SER A 679 -40.01 -0.23 -0.61
CA SER A 679 -40.74 0.49 -1.67
C SER A 679 -40.98 1.92 -1.22
N LEU A 680 -40.67 2.88 -2.09
CA LEU A 680 -40.86 4.30 -1.82
C LEU A 680 -42.22 4.71 -2.37
N ALA A 681 -43.04 5.41 -1.56
CA ALA A 681 -44.38 5.84 -1.95
C ALA A 681 -44.35 6.81 -3.14
N THR A 682 -43.33 7.67 -3.14
CA THR A 682 -42.96 8.54 -4.25
C THR A 682 -41.51 8.25 -4.62
N PRO A 683 -41.13 8.21 -5.92
CA PRO A 683 -39.74 8.13 -6.30
C PRO A 683 -38.92 9.26 -5.65
N ILE A 684 -37.72 8.94 -5.20
CA ILE A 684 -36.79 9.90 -4.61
C ILE A 684 -35.65 10.07 -5.60
N ARG A 685 -35.44 11.32 -6.03
CA ARG A 685 -34.34 11.69 -6.91
C ARG A 685 -33.01 11.50 -6.14
N GLY A 686 -32.05 10.84 -6.75
CA GLY A 686 -30.82 10.47 -6.07
C GLY A 686 -29.75 9.88 -6.98
N ARG A 687 -28.48 10.14 -6.63
CA ARG A 687 -27.29 9.57 -7.27
C ARG A 687 -26.51 8.68 -6.31
N TYR A 688 -26.46 9.03 -5.04
CA TYR A 688 -25.71 8.32 -4.01
C TYR A 688 -26.65 7.56 -3.10
N VAL A 689 -26.33 6.30 -2.81
CA VAL A 689 -27.11 5.44 -1.92
C VAL A 689 -26.20 4.83 -0.86
N LYS A 690 -26.51 5.09 0.41
CA LYS A 690 -25.79 4.52 1.56
C LYS A 690 -26.66 3.47 2.24
N LEU A 691 -26.11 2.27 2.40
CA LEU A 691 -26.67 1.19 3.21
C LEU A 691 -25.82 1.02 4.46
N LEU A 692 -26.45 1.01 5.64
CA LEU A 692 -25.79 1.00 6.94
C LEU A 692 -26.38 -0.06 7.89
N PHE A 693 -25.52 -0.73 8.65
CA PHE A 693 -25.85 -1.71 9.68
C PHE A 693 -25.32 -1.26 11.04
N PRO A 694 -26.19 -0.94 12.00
CA PRO A 694 -25.77 -0.56 13.34
C PRO A 694 -25.60 -1.76 14.29
N ARG A 695 -24.71 -1.60 15.29
CA ARG A 695 -24.59 -2.44 16.50
C ARG A 695 -24.62 -1.53 17.74
N THR A 696 -25.81 -1.32 18.31
CA THR A 696 -26.02 -0.45 19.48
C THR A 696 -26.52 -1.22 20.70
N SER A 697 -26.29 -0.69 21.91
CA SER A 697 -26.63 -1.31 23.21
C SER A 697 -28.11 -1.62 23.47
N SER A 698 -29.03 -1.19 22.61
CA SER A 698 -30.46 -1.53 22.73
C SER A 698 -31.12 -1.73 21.35
N GLY A 699 -31.77 -2.89 21.15
CA GLY A 699 -32.76 -3.12 20.09
C GLY A 699 -32.31 -3.20 18.62
N MET A 700 -31.03 -2.94 18.30
CA MET A 700 -30.49 -3.02 16.92
C MET A 700 -29.25 -3.92 16.86
N ASN A 701 -29.34 -5.13 17.43
CA ASN A 701 -28.21 -6.06 17.49
C ASN A 701 -28.14 -6.93 16.23
N ASN A 702 -27.13 -6.70 15.39
CA ASN A 702 -26.54 -7.72 14.53
C ASN A 702 -25.34 -8.29 15.31
N ALA A 703 -25.57 -9.31 16.15
CA ALA A 703 -24.54 -9.87 17.03
C ALA A 703 -23.39 -10.54 16.27
N GLU A 704 -23.62 -10.87 15.00
CA GLU A 704 -22.70 -11.49 14.04
C GLU A 704 -22.42 -10.53 12.86
N SER A 705 -21.31 -10.73 12.13
CA SER A 705 -21.03 -10.04 10.86
C SER A 705 -22.22 -10.13 9.90
N PRO A 706 -22.80 -9.02 9.41
CA PRO A 706 -23.87 -9.10 8.42
C PRO A 706 -23.32 -9.74 7.14
N THR A 707 -24.05 -10.68 6.56
CA THR A 707 -23.71 -11.28 5.26
C THR A 707 -24.79 -10.91 4.24
N LEU A 708 -24.38 -10.29 3.14
CA LEU A 708 -25.28 -9.86 2.07
C LEU A 708 -24.85 -10.42 0.74
N TYR A 709 -25.83 -10.77 -0.10
CA TYR A 709 -25.56 -11.39 -1.40
C TYR A 709 -25.84 -10.47 -2.59
N ALA A 710 -26.71 -9.48 -2.40
CA ALA A 710 -26.95 -8.43 -3.39
C ALA A 710 -27.67 -7.22 -2.79
N PHE A 711 -27.42 -6.05 -3.37
CA PHE A 711 -28.14 -4.81 -3.11
C PHE A 711 -28.66 -4.22 -4.42
N HIS A 712 -29.95 -4.42 -4.69
CA HIS A 712 -30.58 -3.94 -5.91
C HIS A 712 -31.27 -2.61 -5.65
N ILE A 713 -31.00 -1.65 -6.52
CA ILE A 713 -31.60 -0.31 -6.49
C ILE A 713 -32.38 -0.20 -7.79
N TYR A 714 -33.66 0.14 -7.69
CA TYR A 714 -34.56 0.22 -8.83
C TYR A 714 -35.01 1.65 -9.02
N GLY A 715 -34.95 2.12 -10.26
CA GLY A 715 -35.32 3.49 -10.61
C GLY A 715 -35.34 3.70 -12.12
N THR A 716 -35.69 4.91 -12.52
CA THR A 716 -35.57 5.40 -13.90
C THR A 716 -34.56 6.52 -13.94
N LEU A 717 -33.85 6.68 -15.06
CA LEU A 717 -32.95 7.83 -15.22
C LEU A 717 -33.80 9.10 -15.04
N ALA A 718 -33.37 10.00 -14.16
CA ALA A 718 -34.10 11.24 -13.97
C ALA A 718 -34.00 12.06 -15.25
N GLU A 719 -35.12 12.61 -15.72
CA GLU A 719 -35.08 13.65 -16.73
C GLU A 719 -34.48 14.89 -16.05
N ASP A 720 -33.37 15.39 -16.56
CA ASP A 720 -32.78 16.63 -16.06
C ASP A 720 -33.68 17.80 -16.48
N ASP A 721 -34.10 18.63 -15.52
CA ASP A 721 -34.68 19.96 -15.80
C ASP A 721 -33.64 20.89 -16.47
N ASP A 722 -32.36 20.51 -16.42
CA ASP A 722 -31.28 21.12 -17.20
C ASP A 722 -30.87 20.19 -18.34
N ALA A 723 -31.51 20.38 -19.48
CA ALA A 723 -31.17 19.74 -20.74
C ALA A 723 -29.65 19.72 -21.00
N ILE A 724 -29.03 18.53 -20.87
CA ILE A 724 -27.97 18.16 -21.81
C ILE A 724 -28.70 18.07 -23.15
N GLY A 725 -28.65 19.17 -23.90
CA GLY A 725 -29.29 19.27 -25.21
C GLY A 725 -28.98 18.02 -26.02
N GLN A 726 -30.02 17.29 -26.41
CA GLN A 726 -29.89 16.42 -27.57
C GLN A 726 -29.30 17.30 -28.68
N ILE A 727 -28.10 16.96 -29.14
CA ILE A 727 -27.55 17.54 -30.35
C ILE A 727 -28.56 17.19 -31.45
N PRO A 728 -29.24 18.17 -32.07
CA PRO A 728 -30.11 17.84 -33.19
C PRO A 728 -29.25 17.15 -34.25
N SER A 729 -29.74 16.05 -34.80
CA SER A 729 -29.12 15.45 -35.98
C SER A 729 -28.89 16.54 -37.03
N ALA A 730 -27.67 16.62 -37.57
CA ALA A 730 -27.31 17.58 -38.61
C ALA A 730 -28.42 17.65 -39.67
N ASN A 731 -28.84 18.86 -40.01
CA ASN A 731 -29.87 19.04 -41.03
C ASN A 731 -29.33 18.44 -42.34
N PRO A 732 -29.96 17.40 -42.92
CA PRO A 732 -29.42 16.66 -44.06
C PRO A 732 -29.28 17.50 -45.35
N SER A 733 -29.67 18.77 -45.31
CA SER A 733 -29.52 19.75 -46.39
C SER A 733 -28.17 20.48 -46.41
N ASP A 734 -27.38 20.44 -45.33
CA ASP A 734 -26.04 21.05 -45.30
C ASP A 734 -25.02 20.11 -45.98
N LYS A 735 -24.58 20.48 -47.19
CA LYS A 735 -23.68 19.68 -48.05
C LYS A 735 -22.18 19.90 -47.83
N ASP A 736 -21.79 20.76 -46.88
CA ASP A 736 -20.39 21.13 -46.66
C ASP A 736 -19.85 20.60 -45.31
N ASP A 737 -18.87 19.68 -45.39
CA ASP A 737 -18.12 19.05 -44.28
C ASP A 737 -17.30 20.05 -43.42
N GLU A 738 -17.38 21.35 -43.70
CA GLU A 738 -16.69 22.41 -42.95
C GLU A 738 -17.60 23.20 -42.00
N THR A 739 -18.90 22.92 -41.96
CA THR A 739 -19.83 23.65 -41.08
C THR A 739 -19.57 23.29 -39.61
N ILE A 740 -19.34 24.30 -38.78
CA ILE A 740 -19.08 24.14 -37.34
C ILE A 740 -20.20 24.73 -36.48
N TYR A 741 -20.49 24.07 -35.37
CA TYR A 741 -21.53 24.42 -34.41
C TYR A 741 -20.92 24.70 -33.04
N THR A 742 -21.54 25.58 -32.26
CA THR A 742 -21.28 25.66 -30.82
C THR A 742 -21.72 24.36 -30.13
N LEU A 743 -21.24 24.09 -28.92
CA LEU A 743 -21.69 22.95 -28.11
C LEU A 743 -23.21 22.97 -27.83
N SER A 744 -23.85 24.13 -27.96
CA SER A 744 -25.30 24.33 -27.87
C SER A 744 -26.05 24.20 -29.21
N GLY A 745 -25.40 23.76 -30.29
CA GLY A 745 -26.04 23.50 -31.59
C GLY A 745 -26.27 24.73 -32.49
N ILE A 746 -25.64 25.87 -32.19
CA ILE A 746 -25.78 27.09 -33.01
C ILE A 746 -24.74 27.08 -34.13
N LYS A 747 -25.19 27.21 -35.38
CA LYS A 747 -24.33 27.29 -36.57
C LYS A 747 -23.44 28.53 -36.50
N VAL A 748 -22.13 28.35 -36.64
CA VAL A 748 -21.16 29.45 -36.61
C VAL A 748 -20.81 29.88 -38.04
N GLU A 749 -20.99 31.17 -38.34
CA GLU A 749 -20.63 31.73 -39.64
C GLU A 749 -19.10 31.74 -39.85
N LYS A 750 -18.67 31.37 -41.07
CA LYS A 750 -17.26 31.33 -41.46
C LYS A 750 -16.62 32.71 -41.26
N GLY A 751 -15.57 32.78 -40.44
CA GLY A 751 -14.86 34.02 -40.10
C GLY A 751 -15.31 34.75 -38.82
N LYS A 752 -16.35 34.28 -38.12
CA LYS A 752 -16.82 34.84 -36.83
C LYS A 752 -16.51 33.97 -35.61
N GLN A 753 -15.55 33.04 -35.72
CA GLN A 753 -15.13 32.19 -34.61
C GLN A 753 -14.48 33.01 -33.48
N LYS A 754 -14.94 32.78 -32.25
CA LYS A 754 -14.26 33.22 -31.02
C LYS A 754 -13.42 32.07 -30.45
N PRO A 755 -12.47 32.30 -29.53
CA PRO A 755 -11.82 31.20 -28.82
C PRO A 755 -12.85 30.35 -28.05
N GLY A 756 -12.86 29.02 -28.26
CA GLY A 756 -13.83 28.09 -27.67
C GLY A 756 -13.82 26.71 -28.33
N LEU A 757 -14.59 25.76 -27.79
CA LEU A 757 -14.80 24.43 -28.39
C LEU A 757 -15.97 24.45 -29.39
N TYR A 758 -15.78 23.81 -30.54
CA TYR A 758 -16.76 23.69 -31.61
C TYR A 758 -16.80 22.26 -32.14
N ILE A 759 -17.94 21.84 -32.66
CA ILE A 759 -18.13 20.52 -33.26
C ILE A 759 -18.38 20.69 -34.76
N LYS A 760 -17.72 19.87 -35.59
CA LYS A 760 -17.99 19.82 -37.03
C LYS A 760 -19.24 18.99 -37.32
N SER A 761 -19.98 19.39 -38.35
CA SER A 761 -21.10 18.60 -38.87
C SER A 761 -20.69 17.14 -39.07
N GLY A 762 -21.50 16.20 -38.56
CA GLY A 762 -21.26 14.75 -38.67
C GLY A 762 -20.30 14.12 -37.64
N GLN A 763 -19.61 14.89 -36.79
CA GLN A 763 -18.78 14.33 -35.73
C GLN A 763 -19.61 13.99 -34.46
N LYS A 764 -19.47 12.75 -33.97
CA LYS A 764 -19.92 12.37 -32.62
C LYS A 764 -18.79 12.67 -31.63
N VAL A 765 -19.03 13.56 -30.67
CA VAL A 765 -18.06 13.90 -29.62
C VAL A 765 -18.69 13.54 -28.28
N LEU A 766 -17.96 12.75 -27.48
CA LEU A 766 -18.31 12.48 -26.08
C LEU A 766 -17.55 13.50 -25.22
N LEU A 767 -18.25 14.43 -24.59
CA LEU A 767 -17.66 15.27 -23.56
C LEU A 767 -17.80 14.53 -22.23
N ARG A 768 -16.66 14.24 -21.58
CA ARG A 768 -16.62 13.72 -20.21
C ARG A 768 -16.23 14.83 -19.25
#